data_AF-A0A967YZT4-F1
#
_entry.id   AF-A0A967YZT4-F1
#
_cell.length_a   1.000
_cell.length_b   1.000
_cell.length_c   1.000
_cell.angle_alpha   90.00
_cell.angle_beta   90.00
_cell.angle_gamma   90.00
#
_symmetry.space_group_name_H-M   'P 1'
#
loop_
_entity.id
_entity.type
_entity.pdbx_description
1 polymer ?
#
loop_
_entity_poly.entity_id
_entity_poly.type
_entity_poly.pdbx_seq_one_letter_code
_entity_poly.pdbx_strand_id
1 'polypeptide(L)'
;MRSRSLFTWIIIGLSLATFCISIIQAKENPIKPRLTHSEHVAAKASASEFVCGTYRGNEKDVFWRYYQYRATKKPLNKATAPNAFVADDFWVVEDDGEVLISGVNPFDTDMQTFRFQPNANGGFEVSTVTFNFDSDLGTNLNLGDDENAIRNIPFTFNYFGNAFTQVHINANGIVSFGSNVNPSGFFDDNDFFNELPKIAPYFMDLNPVVSGDVFFKSEGEKITITWNEITEFSQTGSPINLNTFQLVLRPDGSFDVSFNGIGATTQINNRPITFGIHPDGQPTLEIISFSDDLPFSGTVKTGIFENYLDIEQPIVNDTAVMNKFYEVFPDSFFQTAFFTNFTQTMAGFANEVNIKNHIQGIGLRDDLDISEFFGSNRVLESRLNMNQLNVWPDDPTRRFFGGGNNFLTIMGQEAGHRWGAFVNFIDANGNRSNLILGRADAHWSFFFDADHSSLEGGNWEPLSGDTFTTPTQIDFFGDIDEYIFGVRGPQEVTPSFFVSSASNNLPFSRARGTPLQGTTARGTAVEVTIQDIIAAEGPRFPAEPNAPKDLRQAFILIVEAGTSPTQAELDKMSRFRRTWEDYFEVSVDGRMTLNTSIVRTFPIAVVRGHVLDAVTKLPLQNISVKSVERGFVQFVPSTGRYTFRYMAHEESGSEEQITLIADAEGYAPDTVATSIAYGTELEVDFELNPNPTAVEDVQTNVPSAYALLQNYPNPFNPSTQIRYELQRLSQVQLTVYNMLGQEVAILVNERQPAGSYAVKWQGDNVSGEIVANGVYLLQFEAEDVSSGTGQVFVETRKMVLLR
;
A
#
# COMPACT_ATOMS: atom_id res chain seq x y z
N MET A 1 -68.95 -3.35 -61.58
CA MET A 1 -68.88 -2.44 -62.74
C MET A 1 -68.05 -1.23 -62.35
N ARG A 2 -67.11 -0.86 -63.23
CA ARG A 2 -66.36 0.42 -63.38
C ARG A 2 -66.81 1.60 -62.49
N SER A 3 -65.97 2.50 -61.99
CA SER A 3 -64.52 2.73 -62.13
C SER A 3 -64.15 4.04 -61.42
N ARG A 4 -62.83 4.19 -61.15
CA ARG A 4 -62.00 5.42 -61.18
C ARG A 4 -61.66 6.14 -59.87
N SER A 5 -60.36 6.49 -59.82
CA SER A 5 -59.64 7.41 -58.93
C SER A 5 -59.28 6.77 -57.57
N LEU A 6 -58.03 6.63 -57.11
CA LEU A 6 -56.72 7.18 -57.47
C LEU A 6 -55.66 6.13 -57.06
N PHE A 7 -54.77 5.73 -57.98
CA PHE A 7 -53.31 5.96 -57.92
C PHE A 7 -52.54 5.15 -56.84
N THR A 8 -52.02 3.95 -57.17
CA THR A 8 -50.73 3.63 -57.82
C THR A 8 -49.51 3.90 -56.94
N TRP A 9 -48.70 2.84 -56.73
CA TRP A 9 -47.44 2.72 -55.96
C TRP A 9 -47.68 2.70 -54.44
N ILE A 10 -47.51 1.58 -53.75
CA ILE A 10 -46.20 1.01 -53.35
C ILE A 10 -46.31 -0.52 -53.31
N ILE A 11 -45.86 -1.16 -54.38
CA ILE A 11 -45.22 -2.48 -54.35
C ILE A 11 -43.79 -2.17 -54.83
N ILE A 12 -42.81 -2.58 -54.02
CA ILE A 12 -41.45 -2.00 -53.85
C ILE A 12 -41.46 -0.92 -52.75
N GLY A 13 -41.57 -1.36 -51.50
CA GLY A 13 -41.52 -0.49 -50.32
C GLY A 13 -41.70 -1.24 -49.01
N LEU A 14 -41.01 -2.38 -48.87
CA LEU A 14 -40.87 -3.08 -47.58
C LEU A 14 -39.41 -3.44 -47.28
N SER A 15 -38.47 -2.65 -47.82
CA SER A 15 -37.03 -2.77 -47.61
C SER A 15 -36.30 -1.43 -47.47
N LEU A 16 -37.03 -0.33 -47.15
CA LEU A 16 -36.43 1.01 -46.99
C LEU A 16 -37.27 1.90 -46.05
N ALA A 17 -37.63 1.38 -44.87
CA ALA A 17 -38.31 2.14 -43.81
C ALA A 17 -37.68 1.94 -42.42
N THR A 18 -36.43 1.48 -42.36
CA THR A 18 -35.63 1.40 -41.12
C THR A 18 -34.30 2.15 -41.23
N PHE A 19 -34.19 3.03 -42.24
CA PHE A 19 -32.95 3.72 -42.59
C PHE A 19 -33.23 5.14 -43.10
N CYS A 20 -33.96 5.96 -42.32
CA CYS A 20 -34.03 7.43 -42.49
C CYS A 20 -34.86 8.11 -41.36
N ILE A 21 -34.60 7.77 -40.10
CA ILE A 21 -34.89 8.65 -38.94
C ILE A 21 -33.66 8.59 -38.01
N SER A 22 -32.50 8.92 -38.58
CA SER A 22 -31.22 8.94 -37.86
C SER A 22 -30.42 10.22 -38.12
N ILE A 23 -31.03 11.25 -38.69
CA ILE A 23 -30.40 12.56 -38.91
C ILE A 23 -31.49 13.61 -38.70
N ILE A 24 -31.22 14.60 -37.84
CA ILE A 24 -32.09 15.71 -37.41
C ILE A 24 -32.98 15.41 -36.19
N GLN A 25 -32.34 15.10 -35.06
CA GLN A 25 -32.74 15.60 -33.73
C GLN A 25 -31.49 15.72 -32.86
N ALA A 26 -30.55 16.54 -33.31
CA ALA A 26 -29.53 17.12 -32.45
C ALA A 26 -30.17 18.32 -31.73
N LYS A 27 -30.57 18.14 -30.48
CA LYS A 27 -30.46 19.13 -29.40
C LYS A 27 -30.99 18.57 -28.09
N GLU A 28 -30.12 18.64 -27.08
CA GLU A 28 -30.39 18.58 -25.64
C GLU A 28 -30.68 17.20 -25.04
N ASN A 29 -29.62 16.38 -24.95
CA ASN A 29 -29.54 15.38 -23.88
C ASN A 29 -29.16 16.10 -22.57
N PRO A 30 -29.83 15.83 -21.44
CA PRO A 30 -29.35 16.31 -20.14
C PRO A 30 -27.97 15.70 -19.91
N ILE A 31 -27.03 16.54 -19.49
CA ILE A 31 -25.68 16.15 -19.08
C ILE A 31 -25.86 15.08 -17.99
N LYS A 32 -25.64 13.81 -18.34
CA LYS A 32 -25.35 12.79 -17.32
C LYS A 32 -24.00 13.17 -16.73
N PRO A 33 -23.86 13.25 -15.39
CA PRO A 33 -22.57 13.55 -14.79
C PRO A 33 -21.54 12.56 -15.33
N ARG A 34 -20.46 13.13 -15.85
CA ARG A 34 -19.32 12.37 -16.37
C ARG A 34 -18.69 11.72 -15.15
N LEU A 35 -18.79 10.39 -15.08
CA LEU A 35 -18.12 9.64 -14.03
C LEU A 35 -16.62 9.87 -14.16
N THR A 36 -15.98 10.23 -13.05
CA THR A 36 -14.54 10.38 -12.86
C THR A 36 -13.80 9.07 -13.16
N HIS A 37 -12.49 9.12 -13.41
CA HIS A 37 -11.69 7.90 -13.60
C HIS A 37 -11.78 6.96 -12.38
N SER A 38 -11.85 7.53 -11.17
CA SER A 38 -12.15 6.79 -9.93
C SER A 38 -13.49 6.07 -9.95
N GLU A 39 -14.52 6.64 -10.58
CA GLU A 39 -15.82 5.99 -10.75
C GLU A 39 -15.80 4.94 -11.88
N HIS A 40 -14.87 5.00 -12.84
CA HIS A 40 -14.67 3.92 -13.84
C HIS A 40 -13.89 2.74 -13.26
N VAL A 41 -12.93 2.97 -12.36
CA VAL A 41 -12.25 1.90 -11.61
C VAL A 41 -13.21 1.28 -10.59
N ALA A 42 -13.98 2.10 -9.86
CA ALA A 42 -15.02 1.63 -8.94
C ALA A 42 -16.20 0.96 -9.66
N ALA A 43 -16.50 1.30 -10.93
CA ALA A 43 -17.52 0.62 -11.74
C ALA A 43 -17.01 -0.65 -12.43
N LYS A 44 -15.68 -0.80 -12.64
CA LYS A 44 -15.05 -2.07 -13.07
C LYS A 44 -14.88 -3.05 -11.91
N ALA A 45 -14.70 -2.55 -10.69
CA ALA A 45 -14.99 -3.31 -9.48
C ALA A 45 -16.50 -3.44 -9.32
N SER A 46 -17.16 -4.18 -10.20
CA SER A 46 -18.46 -4.74 -9.83
C SER A 46 -18.27 -5.47 -8.52
N ALA A 47 -19.26 -5.41 -7.63
CA ALA A 47 -19.25 -5.98 -6.29
C ALA A 47 -19.08 -7.52 -6.20
N SER A 48 -18.48 -8.15 -7.22
CA SER A 48 -18.45 -9.58 -7.47
C SER A 48 -17.06 -10.22 -7.51
N GLU A 49 -15.93 -9.48 -7.59
CA GLU A 49 -14.62 -10.14 -7.74
C GLU A 49 -13.45 -9.33 -7.12
N PHE A 50 -12.63 -10.02 -6.33
CA PHE A 50 -11.37 -9.50 -5.80
C PHE A 50 -10.29 -9.58 -6.89
N VAL A 51 -9.47 -8.54 -7.02
CA VAL A 51 -8.32 -8.53 -7.94
C VAL A 51 -7.06 -8.31 -7.12
N CYS A 52 -6.26 -9.35 -6.89
CA CYS A 52 -4.93 -9.21 -6.28
C CYS A 52 -3.95 -8.57 -7.28
N GLY A 53 -3.12 -7.65 -6.78
CA GLY A 53 -2.10 -6.94 -7.55
C GLY A 53 -0.72 -7.60 -7.53
N THR A 54 -0.58 -8.78 -6.95
CA THR A 54 0.67 -9.55 -6.91
C THR A 54 0.88 -10.31 -8.21
N TYR A 55 2.09 -10.21 -8.75
CA TYR A 55 2.52 -10.90 -9.95
C TYR A 55 4.03 -11.12 -9.93
N ARG A 56 4.52 -12.08 -10.72
CA ARG A 56 5.96 -12.35 -10.82
C ARG A 56 6.68 -11.13 -11.41
N GLY A 57 7.63 -10.54 -10.67
CA GLY A 57 8.36 -9.34 -11.09
C GLY A 57 7.90 -8.05 -10.44
N ASN A 58 6.87 -8.06 -9.58
CA ASN A 58 6.34 -6.86 -8.91
C ASN A 58 7.38 -6.10 -8.07
N GLU A 59 8.47 -6.75 -7.64
CA GLU A 59 9.61 -6.10 -6.97
C GLU A 59 10.24 -4.97 -7.77
N LYS A 60 10.12 -5.05 -9.10
CA LYS A 60 10.59 -4.06 -10.04
C LYS A 60 9.77 -2.77 -10.03
N ASP A 61 8.46 -2.88 -9.78
CA ASP A 61 7.57 -1.72 -9.66
C ASP A 61 7.96 -0.84 -8.46
N VAL A 62 8.56 -1.41 -7.41
CA VAL A 62 8.95 -0.62 -6.24
C VAL A 62 10.20 0.22 -6.50
N PHE A 63 11.19 -0.33 -7.21
CA PHE A 63 12.33 0.46 -7.70
C PHE A 63 11.85 1.63 -8.55
N TRP A 64 10.92 1.35 -9.45
CA TRP A 64 10.29 2.32 -10.31
C TRP A 64 9.63 3.46 -9.52
N ARG A 65 8.73 3.15 -8.57
CA ARG A 65 8.07 4.17 -7.71
C ARG A 65 9.09 5.04 -6.97
N TYR A 66 10.15 4.42 -6.44
CA TYR A 66 11.17 5.17 -5.74
C TYR A 66 11.90 6.18 -6.64
N TYR A 67 12.29 5.79 -7.85
CA TYR A 67 12.92 6.71 -8.79
C TYR A 67 11.95 7.80 -9.25
N GLN A 68 10.66 7.49 -9.42
CA GLN A 68 9.63 8.50 -9.69
C GLN A 68 9.53 9.54 -8.58
N TYR A 69 9.48 9.11 -7.32
CA TYR A 69 9.49 10.04 -6.18
C TYR A 69 10.71 10.96 -6.19
N ARG A 70 11.89 10.42 -6.53
CA ARG A 70 13.10 11.24 -6.65
C ARG A 70 13.07 12.18 -7.85
N ALA A 71 12.36 11.83 -8.92
CA ALA A 71 12.20 12.66 -10.12
C ALA A 71 11.23 13.83 -9.89
N THR A 72 10.21 13.64 -9.07
CA THR A 72 9.23 14.69 -8.73
C THR A 72 9.74 15.71 -7.71
N LYS A 73 11.06 15.80 -7.46
CA LYS A 73 11.68 16.77 -6.53
C LYS A 73 11.53 18.22 -7.00
N LYS A 74 10.29 18.72 -7.02
CA LYS A 74 10.00 20.06 -6.50
C LYS A 74 10.10 19.96 -4.99
N PRO A 75 10.81 20.86 -4.31
CA PRO A 75 10.86 20.86 -2.85
C PRO A 75 9.44 21.10 -2.34
N LEU A 76 8.74 20.02 -1.96
CA LEU A 76 7.61 20.15 -1.05
C LEU A 76 8.22 20.78 0.20
N ASN A 77 7.68 21.93 0.59
CA ASN A 77 8.08 22.64 1.80
C ASN A 77 8.23 21.59 2.88
N LYS A 78 9.45 21.43 3.43
CA LYS A 78 9.72 20.56 4.57
C LYS A 78 8.62 20.81 5.59
N ALA A 79 7.62 19.93 5.61
CA ALA A 79 6.65 19.93 6.67
C ALA A 79 7.43 19.59 7.93
N THR A 80 6.98 20.14 9.05
CA THR A 80 7.40 19.73 10.39
C THR A 80 7.62 18.23 10.46
N ALA A 81 8.61 17.77 11.25
CA ALA A 81 8.92 16.35 11.42
C ALA A 81 7.62 15.52 11.53
N PRO A 82 7.45 14.46 10.73
CA PRO A 82 6.19 13.72 10.66
C PRO A 82 5.79 13.23 12.05
N ASN A 83 4.50 13.36 12.39
CA ASN A 83 3.97 12.71 13.58
C ASN A 83 3.92 11.20 13.31
N ALA A 84 4.85 10.45 13.89
CA ALA A 84 4.80 9.00 13.92
C ALA A 84 4.50 8.53 15.36
N PHE A 85 3.88 7.37 15.56
CA PHE A 85 3.65 6.76 16.88
C PHE A 85 3.49 5.24 16.86
N VAL A 86 3.53 4.59 18.03
CA VAL A 86 3.12 3.19 18.19
C VAL A 86 1.78 3.15 18.91
N ALA A 87 0.79 2.49 18.29
CA ALA A 87 -0.50 2.20 18.88
C ALA A 87 -0.71 0.69 18.87
N ASP A 88 -1.07 0.09 20.01
CA ASP A 88 -1.33 -1.36 20.15
C ASP A 88 -0.41 -2.28 19.32
N ASP A 89 0.90 -2.05 19.41
CA ASP A 89 1.94 -2.79 18.71
C ASP A 89 1.89 -2.75 17.16
N PHE A 90 1.34 -1.68 16.57
CA PHE A 90 1.55 -1.28 15.18
C PHE A 90 2.08 0.16 15.07
N TRP A 91 2.79 0.47 13.99
CA TRP A 91 3.36 1.79 13.76
C TRP A 91 2.37 2.67 13.01
N VAL A 92 2.24 3.91 13.42
CA VAL A 92 1.50 4.96 12.72
C VAL A 92 2.52 5.98 12.23
N VAL A 93 2.43 6.39 10.98
CA VAL A 93 3.33 7.39 10.39
C VAL A 93 2.54 8.37 9.52
N GLU A 94 2.71 9.65 9.79
CA GLU A 94 2.20 10.73 8.96
C GLU A 94 3.08 10.96 7.72
N ASP A 95 2.46 11.28 6.59
CA ASP A 95 3.19 11.73 5.41
C ASP A 95 3.84 13.11 5.65
N ASP A 96 5.17 13.16 5.52
CA ASP A 96 5.98 14.38 5.56
C ASP A 96 6.33 14.92 4.16
N GLY A 97 5.68 14.40 3.12
CA GLY A 97 6.02 14.65 1.74
C GLY A 97 7.10 13.72 1.19
N GLU A 98 7.57 12.75 1.98
CA GLU A 98 8.42 11.65 1.49
C GLU A 98 7.71 10.30 1.39
N VAL A 99 6.61 10.12 2.13
CA VAL A 99 5.86 8.88 2.19
C VAL A 99 4.88 8.77 1.01
N LEU A 100 4.40 9.90 0.49
CA LEU A 100 3.53 9.94 -0.68
C LEU A 100 4.23 10.47 -1.93
N ILE A 101 4.07 9.71 -3.02
CA ILE A 101 4.27 10.18 -4.37
C ILE A 101 2.94 10.79 -4.82
N SER A 102 2.87 12.11 -4.77
CA SER A 102 1.74 12.88 -5.28
C SER A 102 2.24 13.93 -6.26
N GLY A 103 1.44 14.22 -7.28
CA GLY A 103 1.73 15.28 -8.24
C GLY A 103 1.64 14.85 -9.70
N VAL A 104 1.66 15.88 -10.55
CA VAL A 104 1.65 15.78 -12.00
C VAL A 104 3.04 16.23 -12.48
N ASN A 105 3.81 15.32 -13.06
CA ASN A 105 4.93 15.65 -13.95
C ASN A 105 4.48 15.38 -15.40
N PRO A 106 3.62 16.26 -15.99
CA PRO A 106 3.09 15.99 -17.31
C PRO A 106 4.22 16.04 -18.33
N PHE A 107 4.09 15.29 -19.42
CA PHE A 107 5.06 15.39 -20.51
C PHE A 107 5.02 16.80 -21.11
N ASP A 108 6.01 17.62 -20.78
CA ASP A 108 6.09 19.05 -21.10
C ASP A 108 7.20 19.38 -22.11
N THR A 109 7.88 18.36 -22.62
CA THR A 109 8.99 18.49 -23.57
C THR A 109 8.59 18.32 -25.03
N ASP A 110 7.29 18.28 -25.36
CA ASP A 110 6.83 18.22 -26.74
C ASP A 110 7.27 19.46 -27.54
N MET A 111 7.48 19.29 -28.84
CA MET A 111 8.00 20.33 -29.75
C MET A 111 9.38 20.89 -29.36
N GLN A 112 10.19 20.11 -28.62
CA GLN A 112 11.56 20.46 -28.25
C GLN A 112 12.59 19.51 -28.88
N THR A 113 13.82 19.99 -29.03
CA THR A 113 14.99 19.18 -29.40
C THR A 113 16.09 19.35 -28.35
N PHE A 114 16.58 18.23 -27.83
CA PHE A 114 17.65 18.16 -26.83
C PHE A 114 18.93 17.65 -27.49
N ARG A 115 20.03 18.37 -27.31
CA ARG A 115 21.36 17.95 -27.77
C ARG A 115 22.16 17.40 -26.61
N PHE A 116 22.67 16.19 -26.79
CA PHE A 116 23.65 15.55 -25.92
C PHE A 116 25.03 15.63 -26.58
N GLN A 117 25.92 16.40 -25.97
CA GLN A 117 27.29 16.58 -26.44
C GLN A 117 28.26 15.81 -25.51
N PRO A 118 29.11 14.92 -26.02
CA PRO A 118 30.12 14.26 -25.19
C PRO A 118 31.02 15.28 -24.49
N ASN A 119 31.24 15.09 -23.19
CA ASN A 119 32.09 15.96 -22.39
C ASN A 119 33.44 15.29 -22.05
N ALA A 120 34.38 16.08 -21.52
CA ALA A 120 35.74 15.60 -21.21
C ALA A 120 35.79 14.51 -20.12
N ASN A 121 34.71 14.34 -19.35
CA ASN A 121 34.63 13.40 -18.23
C ASN A 121 33.96 12.07 -18.62
N GLY A 122 33.70 11.85 -19.92
CA GLY A 122 33.10 10.63 -20.43
C GLY A 122 31.59 10.54 -20.23
N GLY A 123 30.93 11.63 -19.85
CA GLY A 123 29.47 11.78 -19.84
C GLY A 123 29.01 12.73 -20.96
N PHE A 124 27.84 13.35 -20.76
CA PHE A 124 27.24 14.29 -21.70
C PHE A 124 26.91 15.64 -21.05
N GLU A 125 27.14 16.72 -21.80
CA GLU A 125 26.49 18.01 -21.60
C GLU A 125 25.16 17.99 -22.38
N VAL A 126 24.10 18.50 -21.76
CA VAL A 126 22.76 18.51 -22.35
C VAL A 126 22.22 19.91 -22.43
N SER A 127 21.66 20.26 -23.58
CA SER A 127 21.08 21.59 -23.82
C SER A 127 19.89 21.51 -24.77
N THR A 128 18.93 22.40 -24.60
CA THR A 128 17.88 22.62 -25.58
C THR A 128 18.45 23.37 -26.78
N VAL A 129 18.17 22.87 -27.99
CA VAL A 129 18.52 23.52 -29.25
C VAL A 129 17.27 23.85 -30.03
N THR A 130 17.41 24.62 -31.12
CA THR A 130 16.29 24.90 -32.03
C THR A 130 15.63 23.59 -32.47
N PHE A 131 14.31 23.50 -32.30
CA PHE A 131 13.52 22.35 -32.73
C PHE A 131 13.86 21.96 -34.18
N ASN A 132 14.22 20.70 -34.36
CA ASN A 132 14.65 20.14 -35.63
C ASN A 132 14.13 18.72 -35.78
N PHE A 133 13.34 18.47 -36.82
CA PHE A 133 12.74 17.17 -37.09
C PHE A 133 12.84 16.88 -38.59
N ASP A 134 13.47 15.76 -38.96
CA ASP A 134 13.56 15.34 -40.37
C ASP A 134 12.23 14.71 -40.80
N SER A 135 11.53 15.37 -41.73
CA SER A 135 10.27 14.86 -42.29
C SER A 135 10.46 13.70 -43.28
N ASP A 136 11.67 13.49 -43.78
CA ASP A 136 12.00 12.31 -44.59
C ASP A 136 12.46 11.18 -43.67
N LEU A 137 11.52 10.29 -43.37
CA LEU A 137 11.68 9.22 -42.39
C LEU A 137 12.68 8.13 -42.83
N GLY A 138 12.92 7.99 -44.14
CA GLY A 138 13.75 6.93 -44.71
C GLY A 138 13.03 5.58 -44.83
N THR A 139 13.71 4.51 -44.43
CA THR A 139 13.24 3.12 -44.64
C THR A 139 12.44 2.63 -43.44
N ASN A 140 11.24 2.12 -43.69
CA ASN A 140 10.42 1.47 -42.68
C ASN A 140 11.08 0.14 -42.21
N LEU A 141 11.17 -0.06 -40.90
CA LEU A 141 11.70 -1.26 -40.27
C LEU A 141 10.67 -2.41 -40.19
N ASN A 142 9.37 -2.12 -40.23
CA ASN A 142 8.24 -3.06 -40.07
C ASN A 142 8.36 -3.90 -38.79
N LEU A 143 8.53 -3.23 -37.65
CA LEU A 143 8.62 -3.91 -36.36
C LEU A 143 7.24 -4.36 -35.88
N GLY A 144 7.19 -5.55 -35.29
CA GLY A 144 6.06 -5.99 -34.47
C GLY A 144 6.10 -5.45 -33.04
N ASP A 145 5.13 -5.90 -32.24
CA ASP A 145 5.08 -5.69 -30.80
C ASP A 145 6.39 -6.21 -30.17
N ASP A 146 6.99 -5.41 -29.29
CA ASP A 146 8.21 -5.76 -28.54
C ASP A 146 9.49 -6.00 -29.39
N GLU A 147 9.42 -5.85 -30.71
CA GLU A 147 10.45 -6.34 -31.64
C GLU A 147 11.67 -5.40 -31.72
N ASN A 148 12.83 -6.01 -32.03
CA ASN A 148 14.10 -5.31 -32.25
C ASN A 148 14.55 -5.41 -33.72
N ALA A 149 15.13 -4.33 -34.26
CA ALA A 149 15.88 -4.32 -35.51
C ALA A 149 17.34 -3.89 -35.30
N ILE A 150 18.26 -4.63 -35.91
CA ILE A 150 19.69 -4.30 -35.90
C ILE A 150 20.03 -3.51 -37.17
N ARG A 151 20.71 -2.36 -37.04
CA ARG A 151 21.18 -1.55 -38.17
C ARG A 151 22.64 -1.16 -38.00
N ASN A 152 23.37 -1.17 -39.11
CA ASN A 152 24.76 -0.70 -39.15
C ASN A 152 24.81 0.83 -39.14
N ILE A 153 25.78 1.38 -38.42
CA ILE A 153 26.11 2.80 -38.41
C ILE A 153 27.23 3.03 -39.44
N PRO A 154 27.14 4.03 -40.34
CA PRO A 154 28.18 4.28 -41.35
C PRO A 154 29.47 4.89 -40.77
N PHE A 155 29.52 5.13 -39.46
CA PHE A 155 30.66 5.64 -38.71
C PHE A 155 30.76 4.92 -37.35
N THR A 156 31.89 5.06 -36.67
CA THR A 156 32.03 4.61 -35.28
C THR A 156 31.37 5.60 -34.34
N PHE A 157 30.34 5.17 -33.61
CA PHE A 157 29.67 5.98 -32.60
C PHE A 157 30.29 5.66 -31.22
N ASN A 158 30.88 6.67 -30.58
CA ASN A 158 31.44 6.52 -29.24
C ASN A 158 30.39 6.91 -28.19
N TYR A 159 30.04 5.98 -27.31
CA TYR A 159 29.04 6.16 -26.26
C TYR A 159 29.60 5.72 -24.91
N PHE A 160 29.67 6.65 -23.94
CA PHE A 160 30.30 6.45 -22.62
C PHE A 160 31.74 5.85 -22.66
N GLY A 161 32.48 6.16 -23.72
CA GLY A 161 33.86 5.69 -23.94
C GLY A 161 33.97 4.35 -24.66
N ASN A 162 32.84 3.70 -24.99
CA ASN A 162 32.81 2.47 -25.78
C ASN A 162 32.46 2.77 -27.24
N ALA A 163 33.10 2.07 -28.17
CA ALA A 163 32.93 2.28 -29.60
C ALA A 163 31.94 1.27 -30.21
N PHE A 164 30.94 1.78 -30.93
CA PHE A 164 29.88 0.97 -31.55
C PHE A 164 29.78 1.24 -33.05
N THR A 165 29.45 0.19 -33.81
CA THR A 165 29.21 0.24 -35.26
C THR A 165 27.81 -0.24 -35.65
N GLN A 166 27.01 -0.60 -34.65
CA GLN A 166 25.64 -1.07 -34.80
C GLN A 166 24.76 -0.46 -33.72
N VAL A 167 23.50 -0.27 -34.06
CA VAL A 167 22.42 0.07 -33.13
C VAL A 167 21.39 -1.05 -33.13
N HIS A 168 20.82 -1.31 -31.96
CA HIS A 168 19.69 -2.20 -31.75
C HIS A 168 18.48 -1.31 -31.44
N ILE A 169 17.54 -1.24 -32.37
CA ILE A 169 16.38 -0.34 -32.33
C ILE A 169 15.17 -1.16 -31.91
N ASN A 170 14.51 -0.79 -30.82
CA ASN A 170 13.32 -1.48 -30.36
C ASN A 170 12.05 -0.65 -30.66
N ALA A 171 10.92 -1.34 -30.86
CA ALA A 171 9.61 -0.73 -31.06
C ALA A 171 9.22 0.27 -29.95
N ASN A 172 9.68 0.03 -28.72
CA ASN A 172 9.25 0.72 -27.50
C ASN A 172 10.11 1.93 -27.17
N GLY A 173 10.63 2.59 -28.22
CA GLY A 173 11.31 3.87 -28.11
C GLY A 173 12.64 3.83 -27.38
N ILE A 174 13.40 2.73 -27.56
CA ILE A 174 14.74 2.56 -27.01
C ILE A 174 15.74 2.09 -28.06
N VAL A 175 16.97 2.58 -27.94
CA VAL A 175 18.12 2.18 -28.77
C VAL A 175 19.25 1.71 -27.86
N SER A 176 19.56 0.42 -27.90
CA SER A 176 20.69 -0.15 -27.18
C SER A 176 21.90 -0.38 -28.08
N PHE A 177 23.06 -0.53 -27.44
CA PHE A 177 24.33 -0.81 -28.09
C PHE A 177 24.89 -2.15 -27.59
N GLY A 178 25.43 -2.96 -28.51
CA GLY A 178 26.06 -4.25 -28.21
C GLY A 178 25.10 -5.46 -28.20
N SER A 179 23.89 -5.30 -27.71
CA SER A 179 22.86 -6.35 -27.73
C SER A 179 21.44 -5.78 -27.80
N ASN A 180 20.47 -6.63 -28.14
CA ASN A 180 19.05 -6.27 -28.07
C ASN A 180 18.63 -6.01 -26.63
N VAL A 181 17.72 -5.06 -26.44
CA VAL A 181 16.85 -5.04 -25.25
C VAL A 181 15.89 -6.21 -25.38
N ASN A 182 15.80 -7.04 -24.34
CA ASN A 182 15.01 -8.27 -24.37
C ASN A 182 13.88 -8.15 -23.33
N PRO A 183 12.75 -7.56 -23.73
CA PRO A 183 11.66 -7.25 -22.82
C PRO A 183 11.01 -8.53 -22.30
N SER A 184 10.88 -8.66 -20.98
CA SER A 184 10.24 -9.81 -20.36
C SER A 184 8.71 -9.67 -20.37
N GLY A 185 8.06 -9.75 -21.54
CA GLY A 185 6.60 -9.93 -21.72
C GLY A 185 5.63 -8.87 -21.15
N PHE A 186 6.14 -8.01 -20.28
CA PHE A 186 5.56 -6.80 -19.75
C PHE A 186 6.71 -5.81 -19.84
N PHE A 187 6.70 -4.91 -20.83
CA PHE A 187 7.72 -3.87 -20.92
C PHE A 187 7.80 -3.13 -19.59
N ASP A 188 8.92 -3.32 -18.89
CA ASP A 188 9.19 -2.73 -17.58
C ASP A 188 10.50 -1.94 -17.64
N ASP A 189 10.59 -0.87 -16.86
CA ASP A 189 11.73 0.06 -16.89
C ASP A 189 13.07 -0.57 -16.47
N ASN A 190 13.12 -1.87 -16.08
CA ASN A 190 14.41 -2.56 -15.97
C ASN A 190 15.09 -2.70 -17.31
N ASP A 191 14.36 -2.66 -18.41
CA ASP A 191 14.94 -2.57 -19.73
C ASP A 191 15.73 -1.27 -19.91
N PHE A 192 15.32 -0.19 -19.22
CA PHE A 192 16.12 1.02 -19.12
C PHE A 192 17.29 0.88 -18.12
N PHE A 193 17.06 0.32 -16.93
CA PHE A 193 18.04 0.27 -15.83
C PHE A 193 19.01 -0.93 -15.84
N ASN A 194 18.85 -1.91 -16.74
CA ASN A 194 19.78 -3.03 -16.85
C ASN A 194 21.15 -2.60 -17.40
N GLU A 195 22.15 -3.47 -17.28
CA GLU A 195 23.56 -3.21 -17.61
C GLU A 195 23.87 -3.02 -19.11
N LEU A 196 22.89 -2.71 -19.96
CA LEU A 196 23.11 -2.38 -21.37
C LEU A 196 23.34 -0.88 -21.56
N PRO A 197 24.29 -0.44 -22.39
CA PRO A 197 24.35 0.95 -22.83
C PRO A 197 23.18 1.25 -23.77
N LYS A 198 22.40 2.31 -23.49
CA LYS A 198 21.24 2.67 -24.32
C LYS A 198 20.83 4.13 -24.22
N ILE A 199 20.12 4.60 -25.24
CA ILE A 199 19.42 5.88 -25.29
C ILE A 199 17.92 5.55 -25.35
N ALA A 200 17.13 6.17 -24.48
CA ALA A 200 15.67 6.06 -24.45
C ALA A 200 15.07 7.43 -24.82
N PRO A 201 14.88 7.74 -26.12
CA PRO A 201 14.24 8.99 -26.52
C PRO A 201 12.82 9.14 -25.94
N TYR A 202 12.06 8.05 -25.90
CA TYR A 202 10.72 7.99 -25.33
C TYR A 202 10.43 6.52 -25.01
N PHE A 203 10.80 6.06 -23.81
CA PHE A 203 10.61 4.67 -23.45
C PHE A 203 9.24 4.46 -22.81
N MET A 204 8.44 3.60 -23.47
CA MET A 204 7.06 3.25 -23.13
C MET A 204 6.68 1.96 -23.86
N ASP A 205 5.67 1.23 -23.36
CA ASP A 205 5.08 0.07 -24.04
C ASP A 205 4.32 0.51 -25.30
N LEU A 206 4.98 0.48 -26.46
CA LEU A 206 4.47 0.96 -27.74
C LEU A 206 4.08 -0.20 -28.65
N ASN A 207 3.08 0.00 -29.50
CA ASN A 207 2.56 -1.03 -30.38
C ASN A 207 2.51 -0.54 -31.83
N PRO A 208 3.55 -0.84 -32.65
CA PRO A 208 3.57 -0.50 -34.07
C PRO A 208 2.61 -1.37 -34.90
N VAL A 209 2.10 -2.48 -34.36
CA VAL A 209 1.12 -3.35 -35.06
C VAL A 209 -0.23 -2.64 -35.20
N VAL A 210 -0.57 -1.76 -34.26
CA VAL A 210 -1.86 -1.04 -34.26
C VAL A 210 -1.81 0.19 -35.15
N SER A 211 -0.80 1.04 -35.00
CA SER A 211 -0.62 2.27 -35.80
C SER A 211 0.82 2.78 -35.69
N GLY A 212 1.22 3.56 -36.70
CA GLY A 212 2.58 4.08 -36.83
C GLY A 212 3.58 3.00 -37.22
N ASP A 213 4.85 3.39 -37.31
CA ASP A 213 5.96 2.45 -37.47
C ASP A 213 7.29 3.11 -37.05
N VAL A 214 8.36 2.31 -37.06
CA VAL A 214 9.73 2.77 -36.79
C VAL A 214 10.52 2.83 -38.09
N PHE A 215 11.19 3.95 -38.31
CA PHE A 215 11.92 4.24 -39.53
C PHE A 215 13.41 4.48 -39.27
N PHE A 216 14.23 4.10 -40.23
CA PHE A 216 15.67 4.30 -40.21
C PHE A 216 16.15 4.98 -41.49
N LYS A 217 16.93 6.05 -41.32
CA LYS A 217 17.59 6.78 -42.40
C LYS A 217 19.08 6.91 -42.09
N SER A 218 19.91 6.64 -43.10
CA SER A 218 21.35 6.88 -43.06
C SER A 218 21.70 7.81 -44.21
N GLU A 219 22.18 9.00 -43.90
CA GLU A 219 22.48 10.04 -44.89
C GLU A 219 23.77 10.78 -44.53
N GLY A 220 24.77 10.71 -45.41
CA GLY A 220 26.10 11.25 -45.12
C GLY A 220 26.71 10.58 -43.88
N GLU A 221 27.19 11.38 -42.94
CA GLU A 221 27.75 10.92 -41.66
C GLU A 221 26.75 11.07 -40.48
N LYS A 222 25.44 10.98 -40.72
CA LYS A 222 24.42 10.92 -39.65
C LYS A 222 23.47 9.75 -39.87
N ILE A 223 22.93 9.22 -38.79
CA ILE A 223 21.76 8.34 -38.83
C ILE A 223 20.59 8.98 -38.09
N THR A 224 19.39 8.74 -38.58
CA THR A 224 18.14 9.21 -38.01
C THR A 224 17.23 8.01 -37.79
N ILE A 225 16.69 7.88 -36.58
CA ILE A 225 15.73 6.85 -36.20
C ILE A 225 14.46 7.58 -35.78
N THR A 226 13.31 7.22 -36.35
CA THR A 226 12.05 7.92 -36.08
C THR A 226 10.98 6.92 -35.71
N TRP A 227 10.32 7.13 -34.58
CA TRP A 227 9.04 6.51 -34.23
C TRP A 227 7.97 7.52 -34.64
N ASN A 228 7.11 7.14 -35.59
CA ASN A 228 6.18 8.07 -36.21
C ASN A 228 4.74 7.59 -36.03
N GLU A 229 3.93 8.38 -35.34
CA GLU A 229 2.50 8.12 -35.07
C GLU A 229 2.25 6.75 -34.41
N ILE A 230 3.20 6.31 -33.58
CA ILE A 230 3.12 5.01 -32.90
C ILE A 230 2.27 5.11 -31.65
N THR A 231 1.52 4.05 -31.37
CA THR A 231 0.54 4.03 -30.28
C THR A 231 1.06 3.34 -29.04
N GLU A 232 0.56 3.69 -27.87
CA GLU A 232 0.77 2.89 -26.65
C GLU A 232 -0.01 1.57 -26.71
N PHE A 233 0.56 0.51 -26.12
CA PHE A 233 -0.11 -0.77 -25.98
C PHE A 233 -1.34 -0.64 -25.06
N SER A 234 -2.50 -1.07 -25.54
CA SER A 234 -3.76 -1.01 -24.77
C SER A 234 -4.57 -2.30 -24.90
N GLN A 235 -4.93 -2.91 -23.77
CA GLN A 235 -5.75 -4.13 -23.74
C GLN A 235 -7.26 -3.88 -23.90
N THR A 236 -7.72 -2.62 -23.83
CA THR A 236 -9.16 -2.27 -23.90
C THR A 236 -9.32 -0.93 -24.59
N GLY A 237 -10.28 -0.79 -25.50
CA GLY A 237 -10.55 0.36 -26.40
C GLY A 237 -10.59 1.77 -25.80
N SER A 238 -9.48 2.15 -25.18
CA SER A 238 -9.15 3.42 -24.56
C SER A 238 -8.62 4.37 -25.63
N PRO A 239 -8.51 5.68 -25.34
CA PRO A 239 -7.92 6.64 -26.27
C PRO A 239 -6.54 6.15 -26.70
N ILE A 240 -6.28 6.25 -28.00
CA ILE A 240 -5.01 5.87 -28.60
C ILE A 240 -4.16 7.13 -28.69
N ASN A 241 -3.16 7.26 -27.82
CA ASN A 241 -2.16 8.34 -27.92
C ASN A 241 -1.26 8.04 -29.11
N LEU A 242 -1.05 9.03 -29.98
CA LEU A 242 -0.07 8.95 -31.06
C LEU A 242 1.20 9.65 -30.61
N ASN A 243 2.33 8.96 -30.75
CA ASN A 243 3.62 9.45 -30.30
C ASN A 243 4.57 9.54 -31.50
N THR A 244 5.17 10.70 -31.69
CA THR A 244 6.14 10.95 -32.75
C THR A 244 7.40 11.59 -32.20
N PHE A 245 8.53 10.91 -32.33
CA PHE A 245 9.82 11.34 -31.83
C PHE A 245 10.99 10.77 -32.65
N GLN A 246 12.14 11.44 -32.57
CA GLN A 246 13.29 11.17 -33.44
C GLN A 246 14.61 11.22 -32.66
N LEU A 247 15.51 10.28 -32.97
CA LEU A 247 16.90 10.23 -32.51
C LEU A 247 17.86 10.41 -33.69
N VAL A 248 18.82 11.33 -33.56
CA VAL A 248 19.84 11.59 -34.60
C VAL A 248 21.23 11.41 -34.01
N LEU A 249 22.00 10.43 -34.50
CA LEU A 249 23.39 10.18 -34.06
C LEU A 249 24.41 10.77 -35.05
N ARG A 250 25.56 11.21 -34.52
CA ARG A 250 26.66 11.83 -35.29
C ARG A 250 28.04 11.23 -34.96
N PRO A 251 29.06 11.42 -35.82
CA PRO A 251 30.37 10.76 -35.68
C PRO A 251 31.21 11.31 -34.53
N ASP A 252 30.94 12.53 -34.10
CA ASP A 252 31.58 13.15 -32.94
C ASP A 252 31.05 12.61 -31.60
N GLY A 253 30.11 11.65 -31.63
CA GLY A 253 29.46 11.07 -30.47
C GLY A 253 28.28 11.89 -29.96
N SER A 254 28.01 13.06 -30.55
CA SER A 254 26.82 13.85 -30.21
C SER A 254 25.56 13.23 -30.80
N PHE A 255 24.43 13.51 -30.16
CA PHE A 255 23.12 13.16 -30.69
C PHE A 255 22.04 14.15 -30.26
N ASP A 256 20.98 14.19 -31.06
CA ASP A 256 19.79 14.98 -30.76
C ASP A 256 18.58 14.04 -30.56
N VAL A 257 17.73 14.36 -29.58
CA VAL A 257 16.40 13.77 -29.39
C VAL A 257 15.36 14.86 -29.62
N SER A 258 14.34 14.58 -30.45
CA SER A 258 13.29 15.56 -30.80
C SER A 258 11.90 14.96 -30.66
N PHE A 259 10.97 15.74 -30.12
CA PHE A 259 9.56 15.36 -29.93
C PHE A 259 8.65 16.19 -30.84
N ASN A 260 7.74 15.56 -31.56
CA ASN A 260 6.90 16.21 -32.57
C ASN A 260 5.46 15.67 -32.55
N GLY A 261 4.76 15.91 -31.45
CA GLY A 261 3.40 15.40 -31.24
C GLY A 261 3.44 14.16 -30.35
N ILE A 262 3.57 14.40 -29.05
CA ILE A 262 3.38 13.38 -28.01
C ILE A 262 1.95 13.51 -27.47
N GLY A 263 1.19 12.42 -27.54
CA GLY A 263 -0.18 12.36 -27.05
C GLY A 263 -0.21 12.36 -25.52
N ALA A 264 0.09 13.48 -24.88
CA ALA A 264 0.25 13.60 -23.43
C ALA A 264 -1.05 13.48 -22.60
N THR A 265 -2.17 13.08 -23.19
CA THR A 265 -3.44 12.94 -22.47
C THR A 265 -3.69 11.47 -22.13
N THR A 266 -3.53 11.13 -20.86
CA THR A 266 -3.76 9.81 -20.24
C THR A 266 -2.71 8.76 -20.60
N GLN A 267 -1.68 8.66 -19.76
CA GLN A 267 -0.85 7.47 -19.68
C GLN A 267 -1.73 6.25 -19.46
N ILE A 268 -1.50 5.19 -20.22
CA ILE A 268 -2.24 3.96 -20.02
C ILE A 268 -1.67 3.25 -18.77
N ASN A 269 -2.54 2.94 -17.80
CA ASN A 269 -2.23 2.20 -16.57
C ASN A 269 -1.24 2.89 -15.59
N ASN A 270 -1.16 4.23 -15.56
CA ASN A 270 -0.26 4.99 -14.66
C ASN A 270 1.22 4.61 -14.80
N ARG A 271 1.66 4.16 -15.99
CA ARG A 271 3.07 3.95 -16.33
C ARG A 271 3.70 5.28 -16.75
N PRO A 272 4.95 5.59 -16.37
CA PRO A 272 5.56 6.85 -16.74
C PRO A 272 6.12 6.75 -18.14
N ILE A 273 6.42 7.91 -18.69
CA ILE A 273 7.26 8.00 -19.87
C ILE A 273 8.68 8.22 -19.38
N THR A 274 9.61 7.36 -19.78
CA THR A 274 11.04 7.51 -19.41
C THR A 274 11.79 8.14 -20.58
N PHE A 275 12.38 9.33 -20.38
CA PHE A 275 13.31 9.97 -21.33
C PHE A 275 14.70 10.04 -20.70
N GLY A 276 15.71 9.44 -21.35
CA GLY A 276 17.06 9.49 -20.81
C GLY A 276 18.11 8.65 -21.52
N ILE A 277 19.25 8.53 -20.86
CA ILE A 277 20.45 7.82 -21.31
C ILE A 277 21.01 6.97 -20.17
N HIS A 278 21.39 5.74 -20.47
CA HIS A 278 21.97 4.81 -19.49
C HIS A 278 23.35 4.33 -19.97
N PRO A 279 24.40 4.42 -19.13
CA PRO A 279 25.71 3.86 -19.43
C PRO A 279 25.75 2.35 -19.19
N ASP A 280 26.66 1.65 -19.86
CA ASP A 280 26.95 0.22 -19.63
C ASP A 280 27.42 -0.03 -18.17
N GLY A 281 26.90 -1.08 -17.51
CA GLY A 281 27.34 -1.60 -16.19
C GLY A 281 27.30 -0.63 -14.99
N GLN A 282 26.36 -0.85 -14.06
CA GLN A 282 26.18 -0.17 -12.74
C GLN A 282 26.49 1.36 -12.71
N PRO A 283 25.49 2.23 -12.95
CA PRO A 283 25.72 3.67 -13.05
C PRO A 283 25.63 4.40 -11.71
N THR A 284 26.28 5.57 -11.66
CA THR A 284 25.60 6.72 -11.06
C THR A 284 24.54 7.18 -12.05
N LEU A 285 23.27 7.12 -11.68
CA LEU A 285 22.18 7.76 -12.42
C LEU A 285 21.82 9.07 -11.71
N GLU A 286 21.66 10.12 -12.49
CA GLU A 286 21.21 11.42 -12.02
C GLU A 286 19.86 11.74 -12.65
N ILE A 287 18.92 12.16 -11.82
CA ILE A 287 17.61 12.56 -12.29
C ILE A 287 17.64 14.07 -12.48
N ILE A 288 17.21 14.53 -13.65
CA ILE A 288 17.11 15.95 -14.00
C ILE A 288 15.71 16.22 -14.56
N SER A 289 15.28 17.47 -14.52
CA SER A 289 14.18 17.96 -15.35
C SER A 289 14.74 18.47 -16.68
N PHE A 290 14.34 17.88 -17.80
CA PHE A 290 14.73 18.38 -19.12
C PHE A 290 14.09 19.72 -19.46
N SER A 291 13.00 20.11 -18.78
CA SER A 291 12.37 21.42 -18.92
C SER A 291 13.00 22.49 -18.02
N ASP A 292 13.42 22.14 -16.80
CA ASP A 292 13.87 23.11 -15.78
C ASP A 292 15.39 23.12 -15.52
N ASP A 293 16.12 22.02 -15.70
CA ASP A 293 17.53 21.86 -15.28
C ASP A 293 18.56 22.04 -16.41
N LEU A 294 18.13 22.43 -17.62
CA LEU A 294 19.02 22.64 -18.76
C LEU A 294 19.54 24.09 -18.85
N PRO A 295 20.82 24.31 -19.26
CA PRO A 295 21.78 23.31 -19.68
C PRO A 295 22.39 22.53 -18.51
N PHE A 296 22.49 21.22 -18.70
CA PHE A 296 23.06 20.29 -17.72
C PHE A 296 24.49 19.92 -18.11
N SER A 297 25.38 19.79 -17.12
CA SER A 297 26.77 19.38 -17.32
C SER A 297 27.13 18.26 -16.35
N GLY A 298 26.99 17.01 -16.82
CA GLY A 298 27.23 15.84 -15.98
C GLY A 298 28.67 15.68 -15.52
N THR A 299 28.86 15.07 -14.35
CA THR A 299 30.19 14.90 -13.74
C THR A 299 30.99 13.77 -14.38
N VAL A 300 30.73 12.47 -14.12
CA VAL A 300 31.53 11.33 -14.64
C VAL A 300 30.65 10.14 -15.00
N LYS A 301 30.60 9.79 -16.29
CA LYS A 301 29.89 8.61 -16.82
C LYS A 301 28.48 8.40 -16.23
N THR A 302 27.81 9.50 -15.91
CA THR A 302 26.51 9.49 -15.25
C THR A 302 25.43 9.33 -16.30
N GLY A 303 24.58 8.31 -16.15
CA GLY A 303 23.33 8.26 -16.91
C GLY A 303 22.37 9.31 -16.39
N ILE A 304 21.56 9.89 -17.27
CA ILE A 304 20.58 10.89 -16.88
C ILE A 304 19.21 10.55 -17.42
N PHE A 305 18.18 10.78 -16.65
CA PHE A 305 16.81 10.52 -17.08
C PHE A 305 15.81 11.41 -16.35
N GLU A 306 14.61 11.49 -16.94
CA GLU A 306 13.41 12.05 -16.34
C GLU A 306 12.26 11.07 -16.59
N ASN A 307 11.36 10.98 -15.60
CA ASN A 307 10.10 10.26 -15.73
C ASN A 307 8.94 11.24 -15.72
N TYR A 308 8.11 11.21 -16.75
CA TYR A 308 6.86 11.98 -16.80
C TYR A 308 5.72 11.10 -16.32
N LEU A 309 4.86 11.61 -15.45
CA LEU A 309 3.78 10.88 -14.81
C LEU A 309 2.64 11.81 -14.41
N ASP A 310 1.41 11.46 -14.80
CA ASP A 310 0.20 12.21 -14.42
C ASP A 310 -0.70 11.32 -13.55
N ILE A 311 -0.54 11.40 -12.22
CA ILE A 311 -1.35 10.63 -11.28
C ILE A 311 -2.35 11.54 -10.57
N GLU A 312 -3.64 11.26 -10.75
CA GLU A 312 -4.72 11.97 -10.05
C GLU A 312 -4.80 11.62 -8.54
N GLN A 313 -4.25 10.48 -8.12
CA GLN A 313 -4.34 9.96 -6.75
C GLN A 313 -2.93 9.62 -6.22
N PRO A 314 -2.66 9.76 -4.91
CA PRO A 314 -1.33 9.52 -4.37
C PRO A 314 -0.94 8.04 -4.45
N ILE A 315 0.33 7.76 -4.72
CA ILE A 315 0.93 6.43 -4.60
C ILE A 315 1.81 6.41 -3.35
N VAL A 316 1.73 5.35 -2.55
CA VAL A 316 2.63 5.18 -1.40
C VAL A 316 4.05 4.89 -1.88
N ASN A 317 5.02 5.62 -1.35
CA ASN A 317 6.45 5.36 -1.53
C ASN A 317 6.92 4.33 -0.51
N ASP A 318 6.71 3.05 -0.83
CA ASP A 318 7.00 1.93 0.07
C ASP A 318 8.43 1.97 0.60
N THR A 319 9.40 2.34 -0.24
CA THR A 319 10.81 2.44 0.13
C THR A 319 11.05 3.52 1.19
N ALA A 320 10.45 4.70 1.04
CA ALA A 320 10.58 5.76 2.04
C ALA A 320 9.94 5.37 3.37
N VAL A 321 8.76 4.73 3.33
CA VAL A 321 8.10 4.21 4.54
C VAL A 321 8.98 3.19 5.25
N MET A 322 9.56 2.23 4.53
CA MET A 322 10.41 1.20 5.15
C MET A 322 11.73 1.77 5.68
N ASN A 323 12.39 2.68 4.96
CA ASN A 323 13.59 3.33 5.48
C ASN A 323 13.31 4.05 6.81
N LYS A 324 12.22 4.83 6.88
CA LYS A 324 11.78 5.47 8.13
C LYS A 324 11.42 4.45 9.21
N PHE A 325 10.81 3.33 8.85
CA PHE A 325 10.49 2.26 9.80
C PHE A 325 11.77 1.67 10.43
N TYR A 326 12.78 1.31 9.64
CA TYR A 326 14.02 0.71 10.13
C TYR A 326 15.00 1.70 10.77
N GLU A 327 14.80 3.01 10.61
CA GLU A 327 15.45 4.03 11.46
C GLU A 327 14.99 3.94 12.92
N VAL A 328 13.79 3.41 13.17
CA VAL A 328 13.12 3.43 14.47
C VAL A 328 13.04 2.06 15.12
N PHE A 329 12.84 1.01 14.33
CA PHE A 329 12.63 -0.36 14.81
C PHE A 329 13.79 -1.28 14.44
N PRO A 330 14.10 -2.30 15.28
CA PRO A 330 15.15 -3.24 14.97
C PRO A 330 14.83 -4.05 13.71
N ASP A 331 15.87 -4.29 12.90
CA ASP A 331 15.79 -5.12 11.71
C ASP A 331 15.57 -6.59 12.07
N SER A 332 14.31 -6.94 12.28
CA SER A 332 13.88 -8.20 12.88
C SER A 332 12.52 -8.69 12.37
N PHE A 333 11.99 -8.04 11.34
CA PHE A 333 10.69 -8.33 10.73
C PHE A 333 10.92 -8.92 9.35
N PHE A 334 10.48 -10.17 9.14
CA PHE A 334 10.62 -10.81 7.82
C PHE A 334 9.65 -10.21 6.79
N GLN A 335 8.54 -9.63 7.26
CA GLN A 335 7.52 -9.03 6.42
C GLN A 335 6.90 -7.80 7.10
N THR A 336 6.44 -6.83 6.31
CA THR A 336 5.66 -5.69 6.81
C THR A 336 4.32 -5.62 6.10
N ALA A 337 3.25 -5.19 6.76
CA ALA A 337 1.95 -4.95 6.18
C ALA A 337 1.49 -3.53 6.49
N PHE A 338 1.21 -2.73 5.45
CA PHE A 338 0.79 -1.35 5.64
C PHE A 338 -0.60 -1.07 5.09
N PHE A 339 -1.26 -0.10 5.72
CA PHE A 339 -2.58 0.42 5.38
C PHE A 339 -2.51 1.94 5.28
N THR A 340 -3.41 2.56 4.52
CA THR A 340 -3.55 4.01 4.47
C THR A 340 -4.87 4.45 5.12
N ASN A 341 -4.95 5.68 5.65
CA ASN A 341 -6.24 6.29 6.02
C ASN A 341 -6.86 7.11 4.86
N PHE A 342 -6.12 7.31 3.78
CA PHE A 342 -6.54 8.00 2.56
C PHE A 342 -6.58 7.04 1.37
N THR A 343 -7.28 7.45 0.30
CA THR A 343 -7.32 6.71 -0.97
C THR A 343 -5.99 6.81 -1.70
N GLN A 344 -5.50 5.67 -2.20
CA GLN A 344 -4.24 5.57 -2.92
C GLN A 344 -4.42 4.84 -4.25
N THR A 345 -3.52 5.10 -5.20
CA THR A 345 -3.37 4.31 -6.42
C THR A 345 -2.47 3.11 -6.16
N MET A 346 -2.93 1.92 -6.57
CA MET A 346 -2.14 0.69 -6.53
C MET A 346 -2.61 -0.31 -7.59
N ALA A 347 -1.77 -1.31 -7.86
CA ALA A 347 -2.17 -2.49 -8.61
C ALA A 347 -3.04 -3.38 -7.71
N GLY A 348 -4.23 -3.73 -8.19
CA GLY A 348 -5.18 -4.58 -7.48
C GLY A 348 -5.84 -3.93 -6.26
N PHE A 349 -6.52 -4.76 -5.46
CA PHE A 349 -7.13 -4.38 -4.18
C PHE A 349 -6.16 -4.50 -3.01
N ALA A 350 -5.25 -5.47 -3.06
CA ALA A 350 -4.11 -5.64 -2.16
C ALA A 350 -2.97 -6.27 -2.98
N ASN A 351 -1.72 -6.13 -2.51
CA ASN A 351 -0.58 -6.79 -3.15
C ASN A 351 0.57 -7.06 -2.18
N GLU A 352 1.40 -8.03 -2.55
CA GLU A 352 2.69 -8.36 -1.99
C GLU A 352 3.81 -7.99 -2.97
N VAL A 353 4.94 -7.59 -2.41
CA VAL A 353 6.21 -7.47 -3.14
C VAL A 353 7.29 -8.28 -2.43
N ASN A 354 7.87 -9.22 -3.15
CA ASN A 354 9.06 -9.98 -2.75
C ASN A 354 10.29 -9.05 -2.74
N ILE A 355 11.02 -9.03 -1.64
CA ILE A 355 12.20 -8.15 -1.42
C ILE A 355 13.48 -8.97 -1.34
N LYS A 356 13.41 -10.17 -0.78
CA LYS A 356 14.55 -11.07 -0.68
C LYS A 356 14.08 -12.51 -0.76
N ASN A 357 14.71 -13.29 -1.63
CA ASN A 357 14.53 -14.72 -1.68
C ASN A 357 15.85 -15.46 -1.44
N HIS A 358 15.82 -16.35 -0.45
CA HIS A 358 16.92 -17.23 -0.12
C HIS A 358 16.45 -18.70 -0.03
N ILE A 359 15.21 -18.96 -0.44
CA ILE A 359 14.54 -20.26 -0.40
C ILE A 359 14.54 -20.84 -1.81
N GLN A 360 15.02 -22.07 -1.94
CA GLN A 360 15.06 -22.79 -3.20
C GLN A 360 13.85 -23.73 -3.33
N GLY A 361 13.53 -24.13 -4.56
CA GLY A 361 12.48 -25.12 -4.83
C GLY A 361 11.05 -24.59 -4.74
N ILE A 362 10.86 -23.26 -4.75
CA ILE A 362 9.56 -22.59 -4.62
C ILE A 362 9.16 -21.77 -5.87
N GLY A 363 9.93 -21.88 -6.95
CA GLY A 363 9.63 -21.21 -8.23
C GLY A 363 9.90 -19.70 -8.28
N LEU A 364 10.44 -19.14 -7.18
CA LEU A 364 11.00 -17.80 -7.10
C LEU A 364 12.45 -17.75 -7.57
N ARG A 365 12.95 -16.55 -7.84
CA ARG A 365 14.34 -16.29 -8.23
C ARG A 365 15.28 -16.44 -7.03
N ASP A 366 16.37 -17.19 -7.17
CA ASP A 366 17.33 -17.43 -6.09
C ASP A 366 18.34 -16.29 -5.88
N ASP A 367 18.31 -15.25 -6.71
CA ASP A 367 19.28 -14.13 -6.75
C ASP A 367 18.70 -12.78 -6.28
N LEU A 368 17.47 -12.77 -5.77
CA LEU A 368 16.80 -11.54 -5.33
C LEU A 368 17.16 -11.19 -3.89
N ASP A 369 17.87 -10.08 -3.67
CA ASP A 369 17.97 -9.42 -2.36
C ASP A 369 18.12 -7.91 -2.55
N ILE A 370 17.03 -7.19 -2.31
CA ILE A 370 16.95 -5.73 -2.43
C ILE A 370 16.58 -5.11 -1.08
N SER A 371 16.74 -5.86 0.01
CA SER A 371 16.34 -5.44 1.36
C SER A 371 17.03 -4.17 1.85
N GLU A 372 18.30 -3.97 1.49
CA GLU A 372 19.08 -2.77 1.81
C GLU A 372 18.45 -1.50 1.22
N PHE A 373 17.75 -1.61 0.07
CA PHE A 373 17.02 -0.50 -0.53
C PHE A 373 15.88 0.00 0.35
N PHE A 374 15.27 -0.91 1.12
CA PHE A 374 14.19 -0.62 2.06
C PHE A 374 14.69 -0.29 3.47
N GLY A 375 16.00 -0.11 3.66
CA GLY A 375 16.61 0.20 4.96
C GLY A 375 16.84 -1.02 5.87
N SER A 376 16.50 -2.23 5.42
CA SER A 376 16.72 -3.47 6.17
C SER A 376 18.12 -4.04 5.88
N ASN A 377 18.78 -4.58 6.89
CA ASN A 377 20.05 -5.30 6.78
C ASN A 377 19.81 -6.80 6.51
N ARG A 378 19.14 -7.10 5.39
CA ARG A 378 18.86 -8.47 4.88
C ARG A 378 17.93 -9.32 5.72
N VAL A 379 17.10 -8.73 6.59
CA VAL A 379 16.03 -9.46 7.28
C VAL A 379 14.70 -9.35 6.56
N LEU A 380 14.33 -8.18 6.04
CA LEU A 380 13.07 -8.00 5.31
C LEU A 380 13.05 -8.84 4.03
N GLU A 381 12.00 -9.65 3.90
CA GLU A 381 11.84 -10.59 2.78
C GLU A 381 10.67 -10.25 1.87
N SER A 382 9.62 -9.63 2.39
CA SER A 382 8.58 -9.02 1.55
C SER A 382 7.75 -7.96 2.26
N ARG A 383 6.90 -7.23 1.50
CA ARG A 383 6.01 -6.20 2.04
C ARG A 383 4.61 -6.26 1.42
N LEU A 384 3.59 -6.07 2.24
CA LEU A 384 2.18 -6.07 1.85
C LEU A 384 1.64 -4.63 1.83
N ASN A 385 0.95 -4.29 0.76
CA ASN A 385 0.07 -3.12 0.70
C ASN A 385 -1.38 -3.59 0.79
N MET A 386 -1.99 -3.35 1.95
CA MET A 386 -3.34 -3.79 2.28
C MET A 386 -4.39 -2.70 2.03
N ASN A 387 -4.08 -1.68 1.23
CA ASN A 387 -5.02 -0.63 0.84
C ASN A 387 -5.50 0.25 2.00
N GLN A 388 -6.44 1.14 1.68
CA GLN A 388 -7.02 2.04 2.67
C GLN A 388 -7.87 1.28 3.69
N LEU A 389 -7.75 1.64 4.96
CA LEU A 389 -8.38 0.89 6.05
C LEU A 389 -9.93 0.87 5.97
N ASN A 390 -10.52 1.89 5.34
CA ASN A 390 -11.96 2.06 5.24
C ASN A 390 -12.65 1.12 4.24
N VAL A 391 -11.92 0.51 3.28
CA VAL A 391 -12.54 -0.44 2.32
C VAL A 391 -12.80 -1.80 2.94
N TRP A 392 -12.16 -2.10 4.07
CA TRP A 392 -12.33 -3.35 4.78
C TRP A 392 -13.55 -3.29 5.71
N PRO A 393 -14.34 -4.36 5.86
CA PRO A 393 -15.34 -4.45 6.91
C PRO A 393 -14.72 -4.35 8.32
N ASP A 394 -15.44 -3.82 9.31
CA ASP A 394 -14.90 -3.68 10.69
C ASP A 394 -14.69 -5.02 11.41
N ASP A 395 -15.47 -6.02 11.04
CA ASP A 395 -15.32 -7.43 11.44
C ASP A 395 -14.40 -8.13 10.42
N PRO A 396 -13.20 -8.57 10.81
CA PRO A 396 -12.24 -9.19 9.88
C PRO A 396 -12.73 -10.51 9.27
N THR A 397 -13.74 -11.14 9.87
CA THR A 397 -14.34 -12.39 9.37
C THR A 397 -15.50 -12.15 8.40
N ARG A 398 -15.99 -10.91 8.32
CA ARG A 398 -17.12 -10.56 7.45
C ARG A 398 -16.70 -10.68 5.99
N ARG A 399 -17.37 -11.58 5.28
CA ARG A 399 -17.13 -11.78 3.86
C ARG A 399 -17.67 -10.64 2.98
N PHE A 400 -16.95 -10.36 1.90
CA PHE A 400 -17.28 -9.40 0.86
C PHE A 400 -16.85 -9.95 -0.51
N PHE A 401 -16.96 -9.16 -1.59
CA PHE A 401 -16.75 -9.61 -2.99
C PHE A 401 -17.54 -10.87 -3.36
N GLY A 402 -18.87 -10.77 -3.36
CA GLY A 402 -19.74 -11.92 -3.66
C GLY A 402 -19.76 -13.00 -2.58
N GLY A 403 -19.08 -12.79 -1.46
CA GLY A 403 -19.04 -13.72 -0.33
C GLY A 403 -17.88 -14.72 -0.39
N GLY A 404 -16.94 -14.57 -1.32
CA GLY A 404 -15.77 -15.45 -1.48
C GLY A 404 -14.68 -15.19 -0.44
N ASN A 405 -14.40 -13.93 -0.12
CA ASN A 405 -13.25 -13.50 0.68
C ASN A 405 -13.63 -12.70 1.92
N ASN A 406 -12.76 -12.68 2.93
CA ASN A 406 -12.79 -11.73 4.05
C ASN A 406 -11.40 -11.09 4.22
N PHE A 407 -11.20 -10.29 5.28
CA PHE A 407 -9.90 -9.67 5.52
C PHE A 407 -8.79 -10.71 5.74
N LEU A 408 -9.07 -11.76 6.52
CA LEU A 408 -8.10 -12.78 6.89
C LEU A 408 -7.67 -13.63 5.70
N THR A 409 -8.60 -14.02 4.81
CA THR A 409 -8.25 -14.80 3.62
C THR A 409 -7.42 -14.00 2.63
N ILE A 410 -7.71 -12.71 2.44
CA ILE A 410 -6.90 -11.84 1.58
C ILE A 410 -5.55 -11.55 2.23
N MET A 411 -5.48 -11.33 3.54
CA MET A 411 -4.21 -11.22 4.26
C MET A 411 -3.39 -12.51 4.14
N GLY A 412 -4.04 -13.67 4.24
CA GLY A 412 -3.48 -14.99 3.98
C GLY A 412 -2.88 -15.09 2.59
N GLN A 413 -3.67 -14.72 1.59
CA GLN A 413 -3.26 -14.69 0.19
C GLN A 413 -2.00 -13.84 -0.01
N GLU A 414 -2.04 -12.56 0.39
CA GLU A 414 -0.91 -11.65 0.16
C GLU A 414 0.32 -12.05 0.99
N ALA A 415 0.14 -12.46 2.26
CA ALA A 415 1.26 -12.94 3.07
C ALA A 415 1.89 -14.22 2.50
N GLY A 416 1.07 -15.14 2.00
CA GLY A 416 1.49 -16.42 1.44
C GLY A 416 2.28 -16.32 0.14
N HIS A 417 2.07 -15.25 -0.66
CA HIS A 417 2.87 -14.97 -1.87
C HIS A 417 4.37 -14.81 -1.57
N ARG A 418 4.75 -14.57 -0.31
CA ARG A 418 6.16 -14.63 0.11
C ARG A 418 6.81 -15.95 -0.28
N TRP A 419 6.09 -17.06 -0.19
CA TRP A 419 6.61 -18.39 -0.51
C TRP A 419 6.03 -18.96 -1.80
N GLY A 420 4.76 -18.66 -2.11
CA GLY A 420 3.93 -19.58 -2.89
C GLY A 420 3.19 -19.01 -4.12
N ALA A 421 2.73 -19.99 -4.91
CA ALA A 421 2.08 -19.93 -6.23
C ALA A 421 2.97 -19.50 -7.43
N PHE A 422 4.26 -19.88 -7.39
CA PHE A 422 5.20 -19.66 -8.50
C PHE A 422 5.84 -20.95 -9.06
N VAL A 423 5.44 -22.12 -8.55
CA VAL A 423 6.04 -23.40 -8.90
C VAL A 423 5.50 -23.98 -10.20
N ASN A 424 6.36 -24.66 -10.95
CA ASN A 424 6.00 -25.54 -12.05
C ASN A 424 6.06 -26.99 -11.57
N PHE A 425 5.58 -27.90 -12.41
CA PHE A 425 5.70 -29.35 -12.20
C PHE A 425 6.11 -30.03 -13.51
N ILE A 426 6.61 -31.26 -13.42
CA ILE A 426 6.84 -32.11 -14.60
C ILE A 426 5.54 -32.86 -14.93
N ASP A 427 5.01 -32.66 -16.13
CA ASP A 427 3.79 -33.34 -16.57
C ASP A 427 4.04 -34.83 -16.89
N ALA A 428 2.95 -35.57 -17.15
CA ALA A 428 3.02 -36.99 -17.51
C ALA A 428 3.83 -37.30 -18.79
N ASN A 429 4.13 -36.29 -19.61
CA ASN A 429 4.95 -36.41 -20.81
C ASN A 429 6.43 -36.05 -20.55
N GLY A 430 6.79 -35.67 -19.32
CA GLY A 430 8.13 -35.24 -18.95
C GLY A 430 8.42 -33.76 -19.25
N ASN A 431 7.41 -32.95 -19.58
CA ASN A 431 7.59 -31.52 -19.86
C ASN A 431 7.37 -30.68 -18.61
N ARG A 432 8.15 -29.61 -18.45
CA ARG A 432 7.89 -28.60 -17.42
C ARG A 432 6.61 -27.83 -17.77
N SER A 433 5.68 -27.77 -16.83
CA SER A 433 4.33 -27.23 -17.00
C SER A 433 3.97 -26.28 -15.87
N ASN A 434 3.29 -25.19 -16.22
CA ASN A 434 2.75 -24.23 -15.26
C ASN A 434 1.24 -24.38 -15.05
N LEU A 435 0.59 -25.44 -15.55
CA LEU A 435 -0.89 -25.57 -15.59
C LEU A 435 -1.59 -25.34 -14.23
N ILE A 436 -0.90 -25.66 -13.14
CA ILE A 436 -1.39 -25.46 -11.77
C ILE A 436 -1.44 -23.97 -11.35
N LEU A 437 -0.81 -23.07 -12.10
CA LEU A 437 -0.83 -21.62 -11.87
C LEU A 437 -1.96 -20.93 -12.66
N GLY A 438 -2.63 -19.98 -12.02
CA GLY A 438 -3.75 -19.22 -12.55
C GLY A 438 -3.40 -17.76 -12.84
N ARG A 439 -4.19 -16.85 -12.27
CA ARG A 439 -4.09 -15.40 -12.48
C ARG A 439 -2.67 -14.89 -12.21
N ALA A 440 -2.13 -14.16 -13.19
CA ALA A 440 -0.79 -13.57 -13.18
C ALA A 440 0.39 -14.54 -12.91
N ASP A 441 0.18 -15.85 -13.12
CA ASP A 441 1.14 -16.90 -12.75
C ASP A 441 1.67 -16.75 -11.31
N ALA A 442 0.78 -16.25 -10.43
CA ALA A 442 1.06 -15.94 -9.02
C ALA A 442 -0.03 -16.48 -8.09
N HIS A 443 -0.98 -17.27 -8.59
CA HIS A 443 -2.08 -17.88 -7.82
C HIS A 443 -2.23 -19.33 -8.25
N TRP A 444 -2.82 -20.18 -7.40
CA TRP A 444 -3.26 -21.47 -7.88
C TRP A 444 -4.39 -21.31 -8.90
N SER A 445 -4.32 -22.07 -9.98
CA SER A 445 -5.36 -22.11 -11.00
C SER A 445 -6.66 -22.56 -10.37
N PHE A 446 -7.78 -21.88 -10.65
CA PHE A 446 -9.10 -22.34 -10.22
C PHE A 446 -9.37 -23.81 -10.61
N PHE A 447 -8.74 -24.35 -11.65
CA PHE A 447 -8.89 -25.75 -12.08
C PHE A 447 -7.97 -26.74 -11.37
N PHE A 448 -7.02 -26.25 -10.58
CA PHE A 448 -6.16 -27.05 -9.73
C PHE A 448 -6.84 -27.26 -8.39
N ASP A 449 -6.83 -28.50 -7.90
CA ASP A 449 -7.29 -28.84 -6.56
C ASP A 449 -6.25 -28.41 -5.52
N ALA A 450 -6.30 -27.15 -5.11
CA ALA A 450 -5.35 -26.59 -4.14
C ALA A 450 -5.84 -26.81 -2.69
N ASP A 451 -6.64 -27.85 -2.45
CA ASP A 451 -7.38 -28.06 -1.21
C ASP A 451 -8.17 -26.79 -0.81
N HIS A 452 -7.92 -26.26 0.38
CA HIS A 452 -8.54 -25.05 0.91
C HIS A 452 -7.62 -23.82 0.85
N SER A 453 -6.68 -23.77 -0.10
CA SER A 453 -5.59 -22.78 -0.17
C SER A 453 -6.04 -21.33 -0.34
N SER A 454 -5.58 -20.47 0.57
CA SER A 454 -5.77 -19.03 0.54
C SER A 454 -5.00 -18.35 -0.59
N LEU A 455 -4.10 -19.08 -1.28
CA LEU A 455 -3.48 -18.66 -2.55
C LEU A 455 -4.36 -18.94 -3.78
N GLU A 456 -5.67 -19.10 -3.54
CA GLU A 456 -6.71 -19.46 -4.50
C GLU A 456 -6.64 -20.93 -4.96
N GLY A 457 -7.10 -21.21 -6.17
CA GLY A 457 -7.37 -22.58 -6.63
C GLY A 457 -8.82 -23.01 -6.42
N GLY A 458 -9.12 -24.25 -6.75
CA GLY A 458 -10.38 -24.89 -6.37
C GLY A 458 -10.15 -25.91 -5.26
N ASN A 459 -11.20 -26.21 -4.49
CA ASN A 459 -11.28 -27.44 -3.69
C ASN A 459 -12.10 -28.46 -4.48
N TRP A 460 -11.50 -29.08 -5.50
CA TRP A 460 -12.25 -29.93 -6.42
C TRP A 460 -12.40 -31.33 -5.86
N GLU A 461 -13.64 -31.77 -5.75
CA GLU A 461 -13.96 -33.14 -5.37
C GLU A 461 -14.62 -33.89 -6.53
N PRO A 462 -14.26 -35.16 -6.77
CA PRO A 462 -14.98 -36.01 -7.72
C PRO A 462 -16.45 -36.20 -7.29
N LEU A 463 -17.40 -35.85 -8.16
CA LEU A 463 -18.83 -36.05 -7.91
C LEU A 463 -19.33 -37.37 -8.50
N SER A 464 -19.12 -37.58 -9.81
CA SER A 464 -19.44 -38.83 -10.51
C SER A 464 -18.88 -38.85 -11.93
N GLY A 465 -18.28 -39.96 -12.36
CA GLY A 465 -17.77 -40.09 -13.73
C GLY A 465 -16.70 -39.04 -14.05
N ASP A 466 -16.96 -38.22 -15.06
CA ASP A 466 -16.10 -37.10 -15.51
C ASP A 466 -16.44 -35.77 -14.81
N THR A 467 -17.29 -35.78 -13.78
CA THR A 467 -17.82 -34.56 -13.15
C THR A 467 -17.22 -34.30 -11.77
N PHE A 468 -16.82 -33.06 -11.52
CA PHE A 468 -16.21 -32.54 -10.30
C PHE A 468 -17.04 -31.39 -9.70
N THR A 469 -16.89 -31.12 -8.41
CA THR A 469 -17.58 -30.05 -7.69
C THR A 469 -16.67 -29.33 -6.70
N THR A 470 -16.96 -28.07 -6.35
CA THR A 470 -16.26 -27.30 -5.30
C THR A 470 -17.14 -27.06 -4.07
N PRO A 471 -17.17 -27.95 -3.06
CA PRO A 471 -18.23 -27.93 -2.04
C PRO A 471 -18.01 -26.92 -0.91
N THR A 472 -16.77 -26.61 -0.57
CA THR A 472 -16.41 -25.79 0.60
C THR A 472 -15.78 -24.48 0.20
N GLN A 473 -15.75 -23.57 1.17
CA GLN A 473 -15.01 -22.33 1.05
C GLN A 473 -13.51 -22.54 1.33
N ILE A 474 -12.71 -21.62 0.80
CA ILE A 474 -11.27 -21.53 0.95
C ILE A 474 -10.97 -20.60 2.12
N ASP A 475 -10.26 -21.10 3.13
CA ASP A 475 -9.89 -20.30 4.31
C ASP A 475 -8.54 -20.74 4.94
N PHE A 476 -7.80 -21.68 4.36
CA PHE A 476 -6.60 -22.31 4.96
C PHE A 476 -5.44 -22.36 3.95
N PHE A 477 -4.35 -23.04 4.27
CA PHE A 477 -3.32 -23.42 3.29
C PHE A 477 -3.35 -24.95 3.10
N GLY A 478 -3.17 -25.41 1.86
CA GLY A 478 -3.18 -26.83 1.52
C GLY A 478 -1.83 -27.52 1.79
N ASP A 479 -1.78 -28.85 1.62
CA ASP A 479 -0.56 -29.63 1.89
C ASP A 479 0.65 -29.13 1.05
N ILE A 480 0.39 -28.73 -0.20
CA ILE A 480 1.41 -28.22 -1.13
C ILE A 480 1.91 -26.83 -0.68
N ASP A 481 1.02 -25.97 -0.19
CA ASP A 481 1.41 -24.67 0.36
C ASP A 481 2.31 -24.85 1.56
N GLU A 482 1.93 -25.71 2.50
CA GLU A 482 2.73 -25.98 3.70
C GLU A 482 4.11 -26.57 3.38
N TYR A 483 4.22 -27.41 2.35
CA TYR A 483 5.52 -27.88 1.86
C TYR A 483 6.36 -26.72 1.32
N ILE A 484 5.76 -25.85 0.50
CA ILE A 484 6.43 -24.67 -0.07
C ILE A 484 6.89 -23.71 1.04
N PHE A 485 6.03 -23.48 2.04
CA PHE A 485 6.33 -22.67 3.22
C PHE A 485 7.47 -23.30 4.05
N GLY A 486 7.67 -24.60 3.90
CA GLY A 486 8.71 -25.39 4.55
C GLY A 486 8.27 -25.92 5.90
N VAL A 487 6.97 -26.06 6.14
CA VAL A 487 6.39 -26.52 7.41
C VAL A 487 5.82 -27.93 7.34
N ARG A 488 5.84 -28.53 6.14
CA ARG A 488 5.47 -29.91 5.88
C ARG A 488 6.54 -30.64 5.07
N GLY A 489 6.85 -31.88 5.45
CA GLY A 489 7.78 -32.73 4.70
C GLY A 489 7.12 -33.30 3.44
N PRO A 490 7.88 -33.63 2.36
CA PRO A 490 7.31 -34.13 1.11
C PRO A 490 6.61 -35.49 1.25
N GLN A 491 6.87 -36.23 2.34
CA GLN A 491 6.21 -37.51 2.62
C GLN A 491 4.81 -37.34 3.23
N GLU A 492 4.48 -36.15 3.71
CA GLU A 492 3.18 -35.79 4.31
C GLU A 492 2.26 -35.06 3.32
N VAL A 493 2.71 -34.85 2.06
CA VAL A 493 1.92 -34.14 1.04
C VAL A 493 1.07 -35.13 0.26
N THR A 494 -0.24 -34.95 0.31
CA THR A 494 -1.19 -35.75 -0.46
C THR A 494 -1.13 -35.40 -1.95
N PRO A 495 -1.19 -36.38 -2.88
CA PRO A 495 -1.35 -36.09 -4.30
C PRO A 495 -2.61 -35.28 -4.58
N SER A 496 -2.47 -34.25 -5.42
CA SER A 496 -3.55 -33.38 -5.89
C SER A 496 -3.79 -33.63 -7.39
N PHE A 497 -4.69 -32.89 -8.03
CA PHE A 497 -4.94 -32.98 -9.46
C PHE A 497 -5.41 -31.66 -10.08
N PHE A 498 -5.23 -31.56 -11.39
CA PHE A 498 -5.77 -30.51 -12.25
C PHE A 498 -6.94 -31.05 -13.08
N VAL A 499 -8.08 -30.36 -13.08
CA VAL A 499 -9.25 -30.71 -13.90
C VAL A 499 -9.05 -30.22 -15.34
N SER A 500 -8.52 -31.09 -16.20
CA SER A 500 -8.32 -30.82 -17.63
C SER A 500 -9.62 -30.89 -18.42
N SER A 501 -9.76 -30.08 -19.48
CA SER A 501 -10.89 -30.09 -20.44
C SER A 501 -12.27 -29.68 -19.88
N ALA A 502 -12.33 -28.68 -18.99
CA ALA A 502 -13.57 -27.98 -18.65
C ALA A 502 -14.15 -27.24 -19.87
N SER A 503 -14.88 -27.95 -20.73
CA SER A 503 -15.50 -27.36 -21.92
C SER A 503 -16.72 -26.51 -21.55
N ASN A 504 -16.59 -25.21 -21.82
CA ASN A 504 -17.59 -24.27 -22.35
C ASN A 504 -18.70 -23.67 -21.47
N ASN A 505 -18.83 -23.96 -20.17
CA ASN A 505 -19.88 -23.32 -19.35
C ASN A 505 -19.41 -22.65 -18.05
N LEU A 506 -18.10 -22.60 -17.77
CA LEU A 506 -17.59 -21.83 -16.64
C LEU A 506 -17.36 -20.37 -17.05
N PRO A 507 -17.66 -19.39 -16.18
CA PRO A 507 -17.57 -17.97 -16.52
C PRO A 507 -16.14 -17.48 -16.78
N PHE A 508 -15.10 -18.24 -16.42
CA PHE A 508 -13.72 -17.79 -16.41
C PHE A 508 -12.74 -18.78 -17.04
N SER A 509 -11.65 -18.26 -17.61
CA SER A 509 -10.52 -19.03 -18.12
C SER A 509 -9.46 -19.26 -17.04
N ARG A 510 -8.49 -20.15 -17.27
CA ARG A 510 -7.33 -20.36 -16.36
C ARG A 510 -6.63 -19.04 -15.97
N ALA A 511 -6.49 -18.11 -16.91
CA ALA A 511 -5.80 -16.84 -16.69
C ALA A 511 -6.62 -15.81 -15.89
N ARG A 512 -7.92 -16.05 -15.67
CA ARG A 512 -8.85 -15.09 -15.02
C ARG A 512 -9.75 -15.73 -13.96
N GLY A 513 -9.57 -17.02 -13.66
CA GLY A 513 -10.45 -17.74 -12.76
C GLY A 513 -10.19 -17.38 -11.32
N THR A 514 -11.25 -17.03 -10.60
CA THR A 514 -11.27 -16.91 -9.14
C THR A 514 -12.00 -18.10 -8.51
N PRO A 515 -11.75 -18.41 -7.24
CA PRO A 515 -12.42 -19.51 -6.56
C PRO A 515 -13.94 -19.30 -6.46
N LEU A 516 -14.71 -20.32 -6.90
CA LEU A 516 -16.16 -20.35 -6.79
C LEU A 516 -16.63 -21.61 -6.05
N GLN A 517 -17.45 -21.44 -5.02
CA GLN A 517 -18.12 -22.55 -4.32
C GLN A 517 -19.38 -23.01 -5.08
N GLY A 518 -19.72 -24.30 -4.94
CA GLY A 518 -20.91 -24.91 -5.54
C GLY A 518 -20.83 -25.05 -7.06
N THR A 519 -19.63 -24.90 -7.62
CA THR A 519 -19.41 -24.98 -9.06
C THR A 519 -19.20 -26.43 -9.45
N THR A 520 -19.78 -26.83 -10.59
CA THR A 520 -19.56 -28.15 -11.16
C THR A 520 -18.90 -28.03 -12.52
N ALA A 521 -17.96 -28.94 -12.81
CA ALA A 521 -17.25 -28.99 -14.07
C ALA A 521 -17.13 -30.43 -14.56
N ARG A 522 -17.16 -30.61 -15.88
CA ARG A 522 -16.78 -31.89 -16.49
C ARG A 522 -15.35 -31.81 -16.99
N GLY A 523 -14.57 -32.85 -16.78
CA GLY A 523 -13.18 -32.89 -17.19
C GLY A 523 -12.51 -34.22 -16.86
N THR A 524 -11.20 -34.24 -17.01
CA THR A 524 -10.34 -35.37 -16.63
C THR A 524 -9.34 -34.89 -15.58
N ALA A 525 -9.25 -35.59 -14.46
CA ALA A 525 -8.23 -35.33 -13.45
C ALA A 525 -6.84 -35.69 -14.01
N VAL A 526 -5.94 -34.71 -14.01
CA VAL A 526 -4.52 -34.89 -14.26
C VAL A 526 -3.83 -34.83 -12.91
N GLU A 527 -3.36 -35.97 -12.41
CA GLU A 527 -2.66 -36.04 -11.12
C GLU A 527 -1.42 -35.14 -11.12
N VAL A 528 -1.19 -34.48 -9.98
CA VAL A 528 -0.01 -33.67 -9.69
C VAL A 528 0.48 -34.07 -8.31
N THR A 529 1.68 -34.63 -8.25
CA THR A 529 2.31 -35.02 -6.99
C THR A 529 3.36 -34.00 -6.57
N ILE A 530 3.73 -34.02 -5.28
CA ILE A 530 4.86 -33.20 -4.82
C ILE A 530 6.18 -33.58 -5.49
N GLN A 531 6.32 -34.83 -5.93
CA GLN A 531 7.53 -35.28 -6.65
C GLN A 531 7.62 -34.65 -8.04
N ASP A 532 6.49 -34.36 -8.68
CA ASP A 532 6.47 -33.66 -9.97
C ASP A 532 6.91 -32.21 -9.82
N ILE A 533 6.54 -31.55 -8.72
CA ILE A 533 7.01 -30.20 -8.37
C ILE A 533 8.52 -30.25 -8.04
N ILE A 534 8.96 -31.19 -7.20
CA ILE A 534 10.38 -31.36 -6.85
C ILE A 534 11.23 -31.66 -8.09
N ALA A 535 10.71 -32.42 -9.05
CA ALA A 535 11.41 -32.69 -10.30
C ALA A 535 11.57 -31.43 -11.18
N ALA A 536 10.64 -30.49 -11.10
CA ALA A 536 10.67 -29.25 -11.88
C ALA A 536 11.46 -28.12 -11.23
N GLU A 537 11.35 -27.98 -9.90
CA GLU A 537 11.91 -26.84 -9.14
C GLU A 537 13.13 -27.22 -8.28
N GLY A 538 13.37 -28.52 -8.09
CA GLY A 538 14.27 -29.03 -7.06
C GLY A 538 13.60 -29.15 -5.68
N PRO A 539 14.27 -29.79 -4.71
CA PRO A 539 13.75 -29.90 -3.35
C PRO A 539 13.71 -28.53 -2.66
N ARG A 540 12.69 -28.30 -1.82
CA ARG A 540 12.59 -27.08 -1.01
C ARG A 540 13.77 -26.99 -0.05
N PHE A 541 14.52 -25.89 -0.07
CA PHE A 541 15.62 -25.63 0.87
C PHE A 541 15.50 -24.26 1.54
N PRO A 542 15.71 -24.16 2.88
CA PRO A 542 15.93 -25.24 3.85
C PRO A 542 14.76 -26.26 3.94
N ALA A 543 15.02 -27.54 4.20
CA ALA A 543 13.94 -28.53 4.33
C ALA A 543 13.21 -28.41 5.70
N GLU A 544 12.13 -29.17 5.88
CA GLU A 544 11.14 -28.96 6.95
C GLU A 544 11.64 -28.93 8.41
N PRO A 545 12.68 -29.62 8.93
CA PRO A 545 13.06 -29.35 10.32
C PRO A 545 13.85 -28.04 10.47
N ASN A 546 14.39 -27.49 9.37
CA ASN A 546 15.32 -26.36 9.41
C ASN A 546 14.72 -25.05 8.92
N ALA A 547 13.54 -25.08 8.28
CA ALA A 547 12.86 -23.87 7.85
C ALA A 547 12.30 -23.10 9.06
N PRO A 548 12.44 -21.75 9.10
CA PRO A 548 11.92 -20.93 10.20
C PRO A 548 10.43 -21.16 10.47
N LYS A 549 10.05 -21.24 11.74
CA LYS A 549 8.66 -21.46 12.18
C LYS A 549 8.08 -20.32 13.03
N ASP A 550 8.93 -19.43 13.52
CA ASP A 550 8.55 -18.30 14.34
C ASP A 550 8.89 -17.02 13.58
N LEU A 551 7.86 -16.38 13.03
CA LEU A 551 8.00 -15.25 12.12
C LEU A 551 7.58 -13.95 12.79
N ARG A 552 8.12 -12.82 12.33
CA ARG A 552 7.75 -11.48 12.82
C ARG A 552 7.28 -10.56 11.70
N GLN A 553 6.06 -10.04 11.82
CA GLN A 553 5.47 -9.17 10.81
C GLN A 553 5.07 -7.81 11.40
N ALA A 554 5.54 -6.69 10.87
CA ALA A 554 5.12 -5.39 11.37
C ALA A 554 3.82 -4.91 10.71
N PHE A 555 2.92 -4.30 11.48
CA PHE A 555 1.76 -3.57 10.95
C PHE A 555 2.05 -2.07 10.95
N ILE A 556 1.66 -1.39 9.88
CA ILE A 556 1.91 0.05 9.67
C ILE A 556 0.61 0.73 9.19
N LEU A 557 0.26 1.87 9.79
CA LEU A 557 -0.81 2.75 9.34
C LEU A 557 -0.21 4.08 8.88
N ILE A 558 -0.36 4.38 7.60
CA ILE A 558 0.10 5.62 6.99
C ILE A 558 -1.06 6.62 7.00
N VAL A 559 -0.82 7.82 7.51
CA VAL A 559 -1.83 8.87 7.60
C VAL A 559 -1.49 10.09 6.75
N GLU A 560 -2.51 10.74 6.20
CA GLU A 560 -2.37 11.94 5.38
C GLU A 560 -1.69 13.08 6.16
N ALA A 561 -0.87 13.87 5.47
CA ALA A 561 -0.19 15.03 6.04
C ALA A 561 -1.17 16.00 6.71
N GLY A 562 -0.85 16.43 7.92
CA GLY A 562 -1.67 17.31 8.76
C GLY A 562 -2.83 16.62 9.48
N THR A 563 -2.95 15.29 9.40
CA THR A 563 -4.06 14.54 9.99
C THR A 563 -3.62 13.60 11.13
N SER A 564 -4.59 13.10 11.89
CA SER A 564 -4.37 12.07 12.89
C SER A 564 -5.42 10.97 12.73
N PRO A 565 -5.06 9.69 12.95
CA PRO A 565 -6.04 8.62 12.85
C PRO A 565 -7.07 8.75 13.98
N THR A 566 -8.31 8.39 13.67
CA THR A 566 -9.39 8.31 14.64
C THR A 566 -9.20 7.10 15.57
N GLN A 567 -9.79 7.15 16.76
CA GLN A 567 -9.78 6.00 17.67
C GLN A 567 -10.39 4.74 17.04
N ALA A 568 -11.41 4.90 16.19
CA ALA A 568 -12.04 3.78 15.49
C ALA A 568 -11.09 3.09 14.51
N GLU A 569 -10.22 3.85 13.82
CA GLU A 569 -9.18 3.31 12.94
C GLU A 569 -8.11 2.58 13.76
N LEU A 570 -7.67 3.16 14.89
CA LEU A 570 -6.71 2.51 15.78
C LEU A 570 -7.25 1.19 16.36
N ASP A 571 -8.51 1.18 16.81
CA ASP A 571 -9.16 -0.01 17.33
C ASP A 571 -9.33 -1.08 16.24
N LYS A 572 -9.61 -0.66 15.00
CA LYS A 572 -9.74 -1.56 13.86
C LYS A 572 -8.42 -2.21 13.47
N MET A 573 -7.34 -1.42 13.38
CA MET A 573 -5.99 -1.94 13.17
C MET A 573 -5.59 -2.95 14.24
N SER A 574 -5.85 -2.63 15.51
CA SER A 574 -5.61 -3.53 16.65
C SER A 574 -6.34 -4.87 16.51
N ARG A 575 -7.63 -4.83 16.12
CA ARG A 575 -8.43 -6.04 15.86
C ARG A 575 -7.86 -6.86 14.70
N PHE A 576 -7.59 -6.23 13.57
CA PHE A 576 -7.06 -6.90 12.38
C PHE A 576 -5.74 -7.60 12.67
N ARG A 577 -4.82 -6.90 13.33
CA ARG A 577 -3.51 -7.43 13.73
C ARG A 577 -3.63 -8.69 14.60
N ARG A 578 -4.41 -8.63 15.69
CA ARG A 578 -4.54 -9.76 16.64
C ARG A 578 -5.26 -10.95 16.02
N THR A 579 -6.35 -10.71 15.29
CA THR A 579 -7.09 -11.81 14.62
C THR A 579 -6.27 -12.44 13.50
N TRP A 580 -5.36 -11.69 12.88
CA TRP A 580 -4.43 -12.23 11.90
C TRP A 580 -3.42 -13.21 12.51
N GLU A 581 -2.86 -12.92 13.70
CA GLU A 581 -1.98 -13.88 14.41
C GLU A 581 -2.69 -15.22 14.63
N ASP A 582 -3.90 -15.16 15.21
CA ASP A 582 -4.71 -16.35 15.48
C ASP A 582 -5.04 -17.12 14.20
N TYR A 583 -5.43 -16.40 13.13
CA TYR A 583 -5.77 -17.00 11.85
C TYR A 583 -4.57 -17.66 11.18
N PHE A 584 -3.41 -16.99 11.14
CA PHE A 584 -2.23 -17.50 10.45
C PHE A 584 -1.78 -18.83 11.03
N GLU A 585 -1.67 -18.94 12.35
CA GLU A 585 -1.28 -20.19 13.03
C GLU A 585 -2.27 -21.32 12.70
N VAL A 586 -3.57 -21.04 12.76
CA VAL A 586 -4.62 -22.02 12.44
C VAL A 586 -4.61 -22.40 10.95
N SER A 587 -4.29 -21.46 10.06
CA SER A 587 -4.33 -21.67 8.61
C SER A 587 -3.25 -22.64 8.09
N VAL A 588 -2.21 -22.90 8.89
CA VAL A 588 -1.06 -23.77 8.58
C VAL A 588 -0.92 -24.92 9.60
N ASP A 589 -2.06 -25.44 10.09
CA ASP A 589 -2.14 -26.56 11.03
C ASP A 589 -1.34 -26.38 12.35
N GLY A 590 -1.12 -25.13 12.78
CA GLY A 590 -0.32 -24.80 13.97
C GLY A 590 1.18 -25.08 13.80
N ARG A 591 1.65 -25.30 12.56
CA ARG A 591 3.06 -25.65 12.28
C ARG A 591 3.97 -24.43 12.21
N MET A 592 3.41 -23.22 12.20
CA MET A 592 4.13 -21.94 12.09
C MET A 592 3.36 -20.86 12.84
N THR A 593 4.10 -19.94 13.46
CA THR A 593 3.53 -18.81 14.19
C THR A 593 4.02 -17.50 13.58
N LEU A 594 3.19 -16.47 13.75
CA LEU A 594 3.50 -15.11 13.33
C LEU A 594 3.24 -14.17 14.50
N ASN A 595 4.26 -13.38 14.84
CA ASN A 595 4.23 -12.39 15.90
C ASN A 595 4.24 -10.99 15.30
N THR A 596 3.16 -10.25 15.51
CA THR A 596 2.98 -8.89 15.02
C THR A 596 3.41 -7.80 15.99
N SER A 597 3.91 -8.20 17.16
CA SER A 597 4.24 -7.27 18.23
C SER A 597 5.51 -6.49 17.88
N ILE A 598 5.40 -5.16 17.79
CA ILE A 598 6.55 -4.25 17.67
C ILE A 598 7.06 -3.80 19.05
N VAL A 599 7.34 -4.74 19.95
CA VAL A 599 7.85 -4.40 21.29
C VAL A 599 9.33 -4.01 21.26
N ARG A 600 9.57 -2.70 21.38
CA ARG A 600 10.56 -1.97 22.22
C ARG A 600 11.85 -2.71 22.61
N THR A 601 12.82 -2.76 21.72
CA THR A 601 14.21 -3.06 22.13
C THR A 601 14.94 -1.87 22.76
N PHE A 602 14.31 -0.69 22.85
CA PHE A 602 14.88 0.48 23.49
C PHE A 602 14.19 0.78 24.82
N PRO A 603 14.95 1.17 25.87
CA PRO A 603 14.35 1.67 27.11
C PRO A 603 13.52 2.92 26.80
N ILE A 604 12.20 2.74 26.74
CA ILE A 604 11.26 3.82 26.49
C ILE A 604 11.15 4.66 27.75
N ALA A 605 11.27 5.97 27.58
CA ALA A 605 10.80 6.89 28.60
C ALA A 605 9.35 7.31 28.28
N VAL A 606 8.52 7.37 29.31
CA VAL A 606 7.10 7.74 29.17
C VAL A 606 6.95 9.18 29.64
N VAL A 607 6.52 10.08 28.76
CA VAL A 607 6.10 11.42 29.16
C VAL A 607 4.59 11.43 29.25
N ARG A 608 4.05 11.93 30.35
CA ARG A 608 2.61 12.13 30.52
C ARG A 608 2.33 13.43 31.22
N GLY A 609 1.09 13.90 31.15
CA GLY A 609 0.65 15.05 31.90
C GLY A 609 -0.69 15.54 31.40
N HIS A 610 -1.03 16.77 31.76
CA HIS A 610 -2.26 17.43 31.39
C HIS A 610 -1.96 18.65 30.54
N VAL A 611 -2.87 18.98 29.64
CA VAL A 611 -2.89 20.29 28.98
C VAL A 611 -4.07 21.05 29.57
N LEU A 612 -3.76 22.09 30.33
CA LEU A 612 -4.71 22.86 31.11
C LEU A 612 -4.89 24.25 30.51
N ASP A 613 -6.06 24.83 30.70
CA ASP A 613 -6.28 26.26 30.55
C ASP A 613 -5.47 27.01 31.63
N ALA A 614 -4.59 27.94 31.22
CA ALA A 614 -3.75 28.70 32.14
C ALA A 614 -4.54 29.54 33.15
N VAL A 615 -5.77 29.94 32.80
CA VAL A 615 -6.69 30.74 33.63
C VAL A 615 -7.58 29.84 34.48
N THR A 616 -8.30 28.90 33.85
CA THR A 616 -9.31 28.10 34.57
C THR A 616 -8.74 26.85 35.25
N LYS A 617 -7.52 26.44 34.89
CA LYS A 617 -6.87 25.18 35.31
C LYS A 617 -7.66 23.92 34.96
N LEU A 618 -8.65 24.04 34.06
CA LEU A 618 -9.43 22.91 33.58
C LEU A 618 -8.69 22.22 32.42
N PRO A 619 -8.80 20.88 32.31
CA PRO A 619 -8.25 20.15 31.18
C PRO A 619 -8.88 20.60 29.85
N LEU A 620 -8.03 20.89 28.87
CA LEU A 620 -8.45 21.24 27.52
C LEU A 620 -8.83 19.99 26.73
N GLN A 621 -9.78 20.11 25.80
CA GLN A 621 -10.14 19.04 24.87
C GLN A 621 -9.46 19.26 23.52
N ASN A 622 -9.41 18.22 22.68
CA ASN A 622 -8.79 18.28 21.34
C ASN A 622 -7.35 18.80 21.37
N ILE A 623 -6.60 18.37 22.38
CA ILE A 623 -5.22 18.78 22.61
C ILE A 623 -4.26 18.00 21.71
N SER A 624 -3.16 18.63 21.34
CA SER A 624 -2.02 17.99 20.67
C SER A 624 -0.75 18.27 21.46
N VAL A 625 0.04 17.24 21.73
CA VAL A 625 1.36 17.39 22.36
C VAL A 625 2.39 16.64 21.52
N LYS A 626 3.44 17.35 21.10
CA LYS A 626 4.51 16.80 20.25
C LYS A 626 5.89 17.12 20.81
N SER A 627 6.87 16.33 20.40
CA SER A 627 8.29 16.59 20.66
C SER A 627 8.94 17.18 19.41
N VAL A 628 9.88 18.11 19.56
CA VAL A 628 10.59 18.79 18.45
C VAL A 628 11.70 17.91 17.88
N GLU A 629 12.34 17.11 18.72
CA GLU A 629 13.57 16.38 18.37
C GLU A 629 13.27 14.98 17.81
N ARG A 630 12.31 14.25 18.40
CA ARG A 630 11.78 12.90 18.05
C ARG A 630 10.66 12.50 19.01
N GLY A 631 9.75 11.59 18.63
CA GLY A 631 8.87 10.93 19.62
C GLY A 631 7.55 10.44 19.06
N PHE A 632 7.05 9.33 19.63
CA PHE A 632 5.80 8.72 19.23
C PHE A 632 4.58 9.45 19.81
N VAL A 633 3.84 10.24 19.01
CA VAL A 633 2.59 10.92 19.40
C VAL A 633 1.45 9.92 19.63
N GLN A 634 1.28 9.40 20.83
CA GLN A 634 0.04 8.68 21.14
C GLN A 634 -1.10 9.71 21.32
N PHE A 635 -2.10 9.63 20.44
CA PHE A 635 -3.40 10.29 20.60
C PHE A 635 -4.01 9.97 21.96
N VAL A 636 -4.43 10.99 22.72
CA VAL A 636 -5.01 10.82 24.07
C VAL A 636 -6.39 11.50 24.15
N PRO A 637 -7.36 10.92 24.88
CA PRO A 637 -8.79 11.20 24.70
C PRO A 637 -9.23 12.61 25.13
N SER A 638 -10.52 12.86 24.92
CA SER A 638 -11.38 13.99 25.32
C SER A 638 -11.36 14.43 26.80
N THR A 639 -10.34 14.05 27.58
CA THR A 639 -10.18 14.32 29.02
C THR A 639 -9.02 15.28 29.36
N GLY A 640 -8.28 15.78 28.37
CA GLY A 640 -7.18 16.76 28.55
C GLY A 640 -5.90 16.21 29.19
N ARG A 641 -5.78 14.89 29.23
CA ARG A 641 -4.55 14.18 29.57
C ARG A 641 -3.80 13.85 28.27
N TYR A 642 -2.48 13.77 28.33
CA TYR A 642 -1.65 13.21 27.27
C TYR A 642 -0.65 12.21 27.85
N THR A 643 -0.18 11.31 27.00
CA THR A 643 0.86 10.33 27.30
C THR A 643 1.51 10.02 25.98
N PHE A 644 2.81 10.28 25.83
CA PHE A 644 3.54 9.90 24.64
C PHE A 644 4.84 9.21 25.06
N ARG A 645 5.38 8.41 24.14
CA ARG A 645 6.50 7.51 24.41
C ARG A 645 7.71 7.96 23.64
N TYR A 646 8.78 8.23 24.37
CA TYR A 646 10.02 8.74 23.83
C TYR A 646 11.01 7.60 23.62
N MET A 647 11.50 7.42 22.39
CA MET A 647 12.46 6.37 22.04
C MET A 647 13.86 6.94 21.87
N ALA A 648 14.81 6.28 22.53
CA ALA A 648 16.23 6.58 22.51
C ALA A 648 16.93 5.99 21.28
N HIS A 649 18.02 6.63 20.86
CA HIS A 649 19.04 6.03 19.98
C HIS A 649 20.25 5.46 20.77
N GLU A 650 20.35 5.71 22.08
CA GLU A 650 21.49 5.32 22.91
C GLU A 650 21.15 4.31 24.02
N GLU A 651 22.21 3.72 24.61
CA GLU A 651 22.13 2.71 25.67
C GLU A 651 21.36 3.20 26.91
N SER A 652 20.79 2.25 27.67
CA SER A 652 20.08 2.49 28.92
C SER A 652 20.87 3.37 29.90
N GLY A 653 20.34 4.55 30.25
CA GLY A 653 20.84 5.41 31.32
C GLY A 653 21.38 6.78 30.91
N SER A 654 21.43 7.15 29.62
CA SER A 654 21.69 8.53 29.20
C SER A 654 20.44 9.41 29.37
N GLU A 655 20.67 10.70 29.67
CA GLU A 655 19.65 11.76 29.68
C GLU A 655 19.69 12.51 28.34
N GLU A 656 18.53 12.70 27.72
CA GLU A 656 18.39 13.47 26.49
C GLU A 656 17.57 14.74 26.74
N GLN A 657 17.99 15.85 26.14
CA GLN A 657 17.20 17.09 26.13
C GLN A 657 16.09 16.96 25.08
N ILE A 658 14.85 17.16 25.52
CA ILE A 658 13.67 17.13 24.66
C ILE A 658 12.91 18.44 24.82
N THR A 659 12.31 18.90 23.73
CA THR A 659 11.45 20.07 23.68
C THR A 659 10.06 19.63 23.30
N LEU A 660 9.11 19.89 24.19
CA LEU A 660 7.72 19.50 24.03
C LEU A 660 6.87 20.72 23.71
N ILE A 661 5.95 20.59 22.76
CA ILE A 661 5.03 21.64 22.35
C ILE A 661 3.61 21.12 22.55
N ALA A 662 2.81 21.84 23.33
CA ALA A 662 1.38 21.60 23.46
C ALA A 662 0.56 22.66 22.71
N ASP A 663 -0.49 22.21 22.05
CA ASP A 663 -1.41 23.02 21.27
C ASP A 663 -2.87 22.61 21.53
N ALA A 664 -3.78 23.58 21.45
CA ALA A 664 -5.22 23.38 21.57
C ALA A 664 -5.96 24.50 20.83
N GLU A 665 -7.04 24.15 20.14
CA GLU A 665 -7.86 25.11 19.39
C GLU A 665 -8.34 26.26 20.29
N GLY A 666 -8.07 27.50 19.90
CA GLY A 666 -8.44 28.69 20.67
C GLY A 666 -7.44 29.13 21.74
N TYR A 667 -6.30 28.45 21.88
CA TYR A 667 -5.23 28.79 22.82
C TYR A 667 -3.92 29.11 22.09
N ALA A 668 -3.01 29.82 22.78
CA ALA A 668 -1.64 30.00 22.33
C ALA A 668 -0.82 28.75 22.72
N PRO A 669 -0.03 28.16 21.81
CA PRO A 669 0.76 26.98 22.12
C PRO A 669 1.85 27.30 23.14
N ASP A 670 2.18 26.32 23.97
CA ASP A 670 3.23 26.40 24.99
C ASP A 670 4.35 25.41 24.70
N THR A 671 5.57 25.74 25.12
CA THR A 671 6.78 24.96 24.84
C THR A 671 7.60 24.75 26.09
N VAL A 672 7.91 23.49 26.39
CA VAL A 672 8.67 23.07 27.57
C VAL A 672 9.91 22.30 27.12
N ALA A 673 11.10 22.84 27.40
CA ALA A 673 12.34 22.09 27.30
C ALA A 673 12.61 21.34 28.62
N THR A 674 12.88 20.05 28.53
CA THR A 674 13.13 19.18 29.69
C THR A 674 14.16 18.10 29.35
N SER A 675 14.58 17.33 30.34
CA SER A 675 15.51 16.22 30.17
C SER A 675 14.82 14.94 30.58
N ILE A 676 14.99 13.88 29.79
CA ILE A 676 14.41 12.58 30.09
C ILE A 676 15.47 11.50 30.12
N ALA A 677 15.47 10.73 31.21
CA ALA A 677 16.30 9.54 31.34
C ALA A 677 15.56 8.33 30.77
N TYR A 678 16.26 7.51 30.00
CA TYR A 678 15.65 6.35 29.36
C TYR A 678 15.14 5.31 30.39
N GLY A 679 13.98 4.71 30.11
CA GLY A 679 13.33 3.75 31.02
C GLY A 679 12.62 4.38 32.23
N THR A 680 12.45 5.72 32.26
CA THR A 680 11.75 6.44 33.34
C THR A 680 10.39 6.97 32.90
N GLU A 681 9.56 7.36 33.88
CA GLU A 681 8.36 8.17 33.62
C GLU A 681 8.64 9.62 34.00
N LEU A 682 8.30 10.55 33.11
CA LEU A 682 8.37 11.99 33.33
C LEU A 682 6.96 12.58 33.25
N GLU A 683 6.61 13.42 34.22
CA GLU A 683 5.35 14.16 34.22
C GLU A 683 5.61 15.61 33.81
N VAL A 684 4.93 16.09 32.76
CA VAL A 684 5.03 17.46 32.26
C VAL A 684 3.61 17.98 32.02
N ASP A 685 3.16 18.95 32.81
CA ASP A 685 1.90 19.63 32.56
C ASP A 685 2.13 20.90 31.71
N PHE A 686 1.18 21.21 30.85
CA PHE A 686 1.14 22.45 30.07
C PHE A 686 0.00 23.34 30.54
N GLU A 687 0.24 24.65 30.53
CA GLU A 687 -0.77 25.66 30.82
C GLU A 687 -0.91 26.61 29.62
N LEU A 688 -1.89 26.35 28.76
CA LEU A 688 -2.09 27.15 27.55
C LEU A 688 -2.92 28.39 27.86
N ASN A 689 -2.46 29.54 27.39
CA ASN A 689 -3.20 30.79 27.53
C ASN A 689 -4.27 30.88 26.45
N PRO A 690 -5.54 31.17 26.78
CA PRO A 690 -6.57 31.38 25.75
C PRO A 690 -6.15 32.55 24.87
N ASN A 691 -6.34 32.41 23.56
CA ASN A 691 -6.11 33.50 22.63
C ASN A 691 -7.03 34.67 23.02
N PRO A 692 -6.53 35.92 23.06
CA PRO A 692 -7.33 37.06 23.48
C PRO A 692 -8.55 37.21 22.57
N THR A 693 -9.71 36.84 23.11
CA THR A 693 -11.02 37.01 22.50
C THR A 693 -11.80 38.04 23.30
N ALA A 694 -12.63 38.84 22.62
CA ALA A 694 -13.53 39.78 23.28
C ALA A 694 -14.54 39.00 24.12
N VAL A 695 -14.68 39.41 25.39
CA VAL A 695 -15.43 38.71 26.45
C VAL A 695 -16.89 38.48 26.08
N GLU A 696 -17.35 37.23 26.14
CA GLU A 696 -18.75 36.88 26.40
C GLU A 696 -18.82 35.97 27.65
N ASP A 697 -19.75 36.28 28.54
CA ASP A 697 -19.87 35.80 29.91
C ASP A 697 -20.43 34.36 29.94
N VAL A 698 -19.58 33.36 30.20
CA VAL A 698 -20.01 31.96 30.36
C VAL A 698 -20.35 31.70 31.83
N GLN A 699 -21.64 31.51 32.13
CA GLN A 699 -22.08 30.98 33.41
C GLN A 699 -21.51 29.57 33.62
N THR A 700 -20.54 29.43 34.52
CA THR A 700 -20.00 28.14 34.94
C THR A 700 -21.03 27.39 35.81
N ASN A 701 -21.57 26.27 35.30
CA ASN A 701 -22.44 25.33 36.03
C ASN A 701 -21.64 24.54 37.09
N VAL A 702 -21.21 25.20 38.16
CA VAL A 702 -20.57 24.55 39.30
C VAL A 702 -21.65 24.04 40.28
N PRO A 703 -21.68 22.74 40.63
CA PRO A 703 -22.63 22.21 41.61
C PRO A 703 -22.58 22.95 42.96
N SER A 704 -23.73 23.18 43.56
CA SER A 704 -23.83 23.96 44.82
C SER A 704 -23.52 23.16 46.08
N ALA A 705 -23.33 21.83 45.99
CA ALA A 705 -23.04 20.94 47.10
C ALA A 705 -22.32 19.66 46.64
N TYR A 706 -21.70 18.94 47.58
CA TYR A 706 -21.24 17.57 47.36
C TYR A 706 -22.44 16.61 47.32
N ALA A 707 -22.45 15.66 46.38
CA ALA A 707 -23.52 14.66 46.32
C ALA A 707 -23.04 13.35 45.68
N LEU A 708 -23.38 12.20 46.27
CA LEU A 708 -23.30 10.90 45.59
C LEU A 708 -24.69 10.50 45.07
N LEU A 709 -24.85 10.47 43.75
CA LEU A 709 -26.11 10.09 43.10
C LEU A 709 -26.29 8.58 43.12
N GLN A 710 -27.55 8.15 42.99
CA GLN A 710 -27.89 6.73 42.86
C GLN A 710 -27.25 6.16 41.59
N ASN A 711 -26.48 5.09 41.73
CA ASN A 711 -25.91 4.37 40.59
C ASN A 711 -27.05 3.85 39.68
N TYR A 712 -26.87 3.93 38.36
CA TYR A 712 -27.85 3.46 37.39
C TYR A 712 -27.20 2.60 36.30
N PRO A 713 -27.77 1.42 36.00
CA PRO A 713 -28.92 0.80 36.67
C PRO A 713 -28.59 0.34 38.11
N ASN A 714 -29.61 0.17 38.97
CA ASN A 714 -29.51 -0.50 40.27
C ASN A 714 -30.84 -1.21 40.59
N PRO A 715 -30.95 -2.54 40.57
CA PRO A 715 -29.87 -3.51 40.34
C PRO A 715 -29.20 -3.42 38.95
N PHE A 716 -27.96 -3.89 38.81
CA PHE A 716 -27.18 -3.84 37.57
C PHE A 716 -26.61 -5.20 37.14
N ASN A 717 -26.30 -5.34 35.85
CA ASN A 717 -25.70 -6.53 35.23
C ASN A 717 -24.89 -6.18 33.96
N PRO A 718 -23.58 -6.50 33.85
CA PRO A 718 -22.62 -6.58 34.94
C PRO A 718 -22.13 -5.19 35.39
N SER A 719 -22.52 -4.11 34.70
CA SER A 719 -21.98 -2.76 34.96
C SER A 719 -23.02 -1.72 35.37
N THR A 720 -22.61 -0.76 36.19
CA THR A 720 -23.41 0.41 36.60
C THR A 720 -22.60 1.70 36.47
N GLN A 721 -23.26 2.81 36.17
CA GLN A 721 -22.65 4.14 36.20
C GLN A 721 -22.95 4.80 37.55
N ILE A 722 -21.91 5.28 38.21
CA ILE A 722 -21.96 6.02 39.47
C ILE A 722 -21.68 7.47 39.16
N ARG A 723 -22.54 8.38 39.61
CA ARG A 723 -22.37 9.82 39.44
C ARG A 723 -22.20 10.50 40.78
N TYR A 724 -21.34 11.49 40.85
CA TYR A 724 -21.15 12.31 42.05
C TYR A 724 -20.79 13.74 41.66
N GLU A 725 -21.07 14.67 42.56
CA GLU A 725 -20.87 16.11 42.36
C GLU A 725 -19.93 16.65 43.41
N LEU A 726 -19.06 17.56 42.99
CA LEU A 726 -18.09 18.27 43.81
C LEU A 726 -18.40 19.75 43.76
N GLN A 727 -18.61 20.36 44.93
CA GLN A 727 -18.80 21.80 45.04
C GLN A 727 -17.49 22.58 44.87
N ARG A 728 -16.36 21.94 45.20
CA ARG A 728 -15.01 22.53 45.25
C ARG A 728 -13.96 21.49 44.88
N LEU A 729 -12.74 21.95 44.65
CA LEU A 729 -11.58 21.07 44.48
C LEU A 729 -11.42 20.17 45.71
N SER A 730 -11.48 18.86 45.49
CA SER A 730 -11.46 17.87 46.56
C SER A 730 -10.57 16.68 46.26
N GLN A 731 -9.95 16.11 47.30
CA GLN A 731 -9.40 14.75 47.22
C GLN A 731 -10.60 13.80 47.31
N VAL A 732 -10.84 13.05 46.24
CA VAL A 732 -11.97 12.13 46.10
C VAL A 732 -11.51 10.69 46.25
N GLN A 733 -12.18 9.94 47.13
CA GLN A 733 -12.06 8.50 47.23
C GLN A 733 -13.43 7.84 47.04
N LEU A 734 -13.55 6.96 46.06
CA LEU A 734 -14.77 6.21 45.80
C LEU A 734 -14.49 4.71 45.92
N THR A 735 -14.94 4.10 47.01
CA THR A 735 -14.59 2.73 47.40
C THR A 735 -15.81 1.83 47.45
N VAL A 736 -15.69 0.62 46.90
CA VAL A 736 -16.71 -0.42 46.96
C VAL A 736 -16.35 -1.41 48.06
N TYR A 737 -17.30 -1.71 48.93
CA TYR A 737 -17.19 -2.70 49.99
C TYR A 737 -18.23 -3.82 49.81
N ASN A 738 -17.88 -5.01 50.28
CA ASN A 738 -18.85 -6.09 50.46
C ASN A 738 -19.62 -5.94 51.80
N MET A 739 -20.60 -6.81 52.04
CA MET A 739 -21.40 -6.79 53.28
C MET A 739 -20.61 -7.11 54.57
N LEU A 740 -19.38 -7.61 54.46
CA LEU A 740 -18.48 -7.82 55.59
C LEU A 740 -17.60 -6.58 55.87
N GLY A 741 -17.76 -5.51 55.10
CA GLY A 741 -16.93 -4.30 55.20
C GLY A 741 -15.54 -4.45 54.60
N GLN A 742 -15.29 -5.49 53.80
CA GLN A 742 -14.03 -5.67 53.10
C GLN A 742 -14.04 -4.83 51.82
N GLU A 743 -12.94 -4.12 51.58
CA GLU A 743 -12.71 -3.39 50.34
C GLU A 743 -12.66 -4.36 49.16
N VAL A 744 -13.48 -4.08 48.16
CA VAL A 744 -13.62 -4.86 46.92
C VAL A 744 -12.89 -4.17 45.79
N ALA A 745 -13.06 -2.86 45.65
CA ALA A 745 -12.42 -2.04 44.62
C ALA A 745 -12.37 -0.57 45.05
N ILE A 746 -11.33 0.14 44.62
CA ILE A 746 -11.26 1.61 44.66
C ILE A 746 -11.46 2.09 43.24
N LEU A 747 -12.56 2.81 42.99
CA LEU A 747 -12.95 3.28 41.67
C LEU A 747 -12.36 4.65 41.32
N VAL A 748 -12.10 5.47 42.34
CA VAL A 748 -11.52 6.82 42.24
C VAL A 748 -10.65 7.05 43.48
N ASN A 749 -9.45 7.57 43.31
CA ASN A 749 -8.58 8.03 44.40
C ASN A 749 -7.64 9.14 43.89
N GLU A 750 -8.19 10.33 43.66
CA GLU A 750 -7.47 11.44 43.01
C GLU A 750 -8.06 12.80 43.41
N ARG A 751 -7.38 13.89 43.06
CA ARG A 751 -7.91 15.26 43.22
C ARG A 751 -8.73 15.65 42.02
N GLN A 752 -9.95 16.15 42.25
CA GLN A 752 -10.88 16.55 41.19
C GLN A 752 -11.46 17.95 41.47
N PRO A 753 -11.57 18.83 40.45
CA PRO A 753 -12.14 20.17 40.61
C PRO A 753 -13.64 20.15 40.92
N ALA A 754 -14.22 21.33 41.14
CA ALA A 754 -15.67 21.42 41.28
C ALA A 754 -16.36 21.03 39.96
N GLY A 755 -17.34 20.12 40.01
CA GLY A 755 -17.95 19.58 38.80
C GLY A 755 -18.78 18.33 39.06
N SER A 756 -19.45 17.85 38.02
CA SER A 756 -20.21 16.60 38.03
C SER A 756 -19.41 15.49 37.34
N TYR A 757 -19.24 14.36 38.02
CA TYR A 757 -18.39 13.24 37.59
C TYR A 757 -19.21 11.97 37.41
N ALA A 758 -18.71 11.07 36.57
CA ALA A 758 -19.29 9.75 36.36
C ALA A 758 -18.19 8.70 36.20
N VAL A 759 -18.29 7.60 36.93
CA VAL A 759 -17.39 6.44 36.83
C VAL A 759 -18.20 5.16 36.64
N LYS A 760 -17.68 4.21 35.86
CA LYS A 760 -18.33 2.93 35.59
C LYS A 760 -17.64 1.84 36.42
N TRP A 761 -18.42 1.04 37.14
CA TRP A 761 -17.94 -0.19 37.76
C TRP A 761 -18.48 -1.40 37.01
N GLN A 762 -17.66 -2.41 36.75
CA GLN A 762 -18.00 -3.60 35.95
C GLN A 762 -18.26 -4.86 36.82
N GLY A 763 -18.29 -4.70 38.14
CA GLY A 763 -18.49 -5.81 39.06
C GLY A 763 -17.24 -6.68 39.16
N ASP A 764 -16.07 -6.05 39.15
CA ASP A 764 -14.73 -6.61 39.33
C ASP A 764 -14.08 -6.12 40.63
N ASN A 765 -13.17 -6.92 41.20
CA ASN A 765 -12.35 -6.55 42.35
C ASN A 765 -11.00 -5.93 41.92
N VAL A 766 -10.17 -5.55 42.88
CA VAL A 766 -8.81 -5.01 42.63
C VAL A 766 -7.88 -5.92 41.81
N SER A 767 -8.13 -7.24 41.78
CA SER A 767 -7.37 -8.21 40.99
C SER A 767 -7.94 -8.43 39.58
N GLY A 768 -8.97 -7.67 39.18
CA GLY A 768 -9.70 -7.83 37.91
C GLY A 768 -10.65 -9.03 37.88
N GLU A 769 -10.86 -9.70 39.02
CA GLU A 769 -11.75 -10.85 39.11
C GLU A 769 -13.18 -10.41 39.33
N ILE A 770 -14.11 -11.08 38.65
CA ILE A 770 -15.53 -10.86 38.78
C ILE A 770 -16.01 -11.18 40.20
N VAL A 771 -16.76 -10.25 40.80
CA VAL A 771 -17.34 -10.42 42.14
C VAL A 771 -18.70 -11.12 42.09
N ALA A 772 -19.05 -11.80 43.18
CA ALA A 772 -20.29 -12.58 43.26
C ALA A 772 -21.56 -11.71 43.19
N ASN A 773 -22.68 -12.29 42.76
CA ASN A 773 -24.00 -11.65 42.87
C ASN A 773 -24.30 -11.29 44.33
N GLY A 774 -24.83 -10.09 44.56
CA GLY A 774 -25.09 -9.65 45.93
C GLY A 774 -25.21 -8.15 46.11
N VAL A 775 -25.25 -7.76 47.38
CA VAL A 775 -25.31 -6.36 47.82
C VAL A 775 -23.90 -5.86 48.10
N TYR A 776 -23.59 -4.68 47.58
CA TYR A 776 -22.34 -3.96 47.80
C TYR A 776 -22.63 -2.56 48.35
N LEU A 777 -21.67 -1.99 49.08
CA LEU A 777 -21.73 -0.63 49.60
C LEU A 777 -20.71 0.23 48.86
N LEU A 778 -21.16 1.33 48.29
CA LEU A 778 -20.33 2.35 47.66
C LEU A 778 -20.13 3.49 48.64
N GLN A 779 -18.91 3.74 49.07
CA GLN A 779 -18.55 4.88 49.89
C GLN A 779 -17.90 5.95 49.00
N PHE A 780 -18.37 7.18 49.12
CA PHE A 780 -17.80 8.37 48.51
C PHE A 780 -17.27 9.26 49.62
N GLU A 781 -15.98 9.56 49.59
CA GLU A 781 -15.30 10.52 50.45
C GLU A 781 -14.76 11.66 49.59
N ALA A 782 -15.04 12.90 49.98
CA ALA A 782 -14.52 14.10 49.33
C ALA A 782 -13.97 15.05 50.40
N GLU A 783 -12.66 15.19 50.47
CA GLU A 783 -12.00 16.15 51.36
C GLU A 783 -11.82 17.49 50.62
N ASP A 784 -12.36 18.59 51.16
CA ASP A 784 -12.10 19.94 50.63
C ASP A 784 -10.64 20.35 50.91
N VAL A 785 -9.83 20.32 49.84
CA VAL A 785 -8.42 20.71 49.89
C VAL A 785 -8.21 22.19 49.55
N SER A 786 -9.27 22.91 49.17
CA SER A 786 -9.22 24.31 48.72
C SER A 786 -9.43 25.33 49.85
N SER A 787 -10.21 24.99 50.88
CA SER A 787 -10.51 25.91 51.99
C SER A 787 -9.54 25.83 53.18
N GLY A 788 -8.62 24.86 53.18
CA GLY A 788 -7.69 24.60 54.29
C GLY A 788 -8.35 24.10 55.58
N THR A 789 -9.66 23.79 55.55
CA THR A 789 -10.44 23.36 56.72
C THR A 789 -10.39 21.85 56.97
N GLY A 790 -9.95 21.04 56.00
CA GLY A 790 -9.91 19.58 56.09
C GLY A 790 -11.30 18.94 56.25
N GLN A 791 -12.37 19.62 55.79
CA GLN A 791 -13.71 19.06 55.86
C GLN A 791 -13.84 17.89 54.88
N VAL A 792 -14.19 16.72 55.41
CA VAL A 792 -14.44 15.51 54.63
C VAL A 792 -15.95 15.28 54.56
N PHE A 793 -16.48 15.27 53.34
CA PHE A 793 -17.82 14.78 53.06
C PHE A 793 -17.77 13.27 52.85
N VAL A 794 -18.60 12.50 53.56
CA VAL A 794 -18.70 11.04 53.40
C VAL A 794 -20.15 10.66 53.16
N GLU A 795 -20.41 9.95 52.06
CA GLU A 795 -21.73 9.41 51.73
C GLU A 795 -21.62 7.93 51.32
N THR A 796 -22.62 7.12 51.65
CA THR A 796 -22.63 5.70 51.28
C THR A 796 -23.94 5.31 50.60
N ARG A 797 -23.84 4.57 49.48
CA ARG A 797 -24.98 4.07 48.71
C ARG A 797 -24.93 2.55 48.57
N LYS A 798 -26.11 1.92 48.58
CA LYS A 798 -26.28 0.49 48.34
C LYS A 798 -26.33 0.20 46.84
N MET A 799 -25.52 -0.74 46.38
CA MET A 799 -25.54 -1.29 45.02
C MET A 799 -25.98 -2.76 45.05
N VAL A 800 -26.74 -3.20 44.04
CA VAL A 800 -27.22 -4.58 43.91
C VAL A 800 -26.76 -5.14 42.56
N LEU A 801 -25.81 -6.07 42.58
CA LEU A 801 -25.35 -6.78 41.39
C LEU A 801 -26.19 -8.06 41.21
N LEU A 802 -26.84 -8.17 40.06
CA LEU A 802 -27.60 -9.35 39.65
C LEU A 802 -27.08 -9.83 38.30
N ARG A 803 -26.23 -10.84 38.28
CA ARG A 803 -25.87 -11.56 37.06
C ARG A 803 -26.85 -12.67 36.76
#